data_AF-A0A073J7C9-F1
#
_entry.id   AF-A0A073J7C9-F1
#
_cell.length_a   1.000
_cell.length_b   1.000
_cell.length_c   1.000
_cell.angle_alpha   90.00
_cell.angle_beta   90.00
_cell.angle_gamma   90.00
#
_symmetry.space_group_name_H-M   'P 1'
#
loop_
_entity.id
_entity.type
_entity.pdbx_description
1 polymer ?
#
loop_
_entity_poly.entity_id
_entity_poly.type
_entity_poly.pdbx_seq_one_letter_code
_entity_poly.pdbx_strand_id
1 'polypeptide(L)'
;MRYLLAVISILGLLAQPLLAQDRANTILVLDGSGSMWGQIDDVAKITIAQEVVGKLLSTIPNDQQLGLTVYGHRTRGDCTDIETLVPPGPDTRDAIGKAVRGIKPLGKTPMTDAVIAAAQALRYTEEKATVILVSDGIETCNPDPCAAARLLEEAGIDFTAHVIGFDVTDAEALAQMQCLAEETGGTFLTASDADELTAALTTVATEPAPVPVPAILRAVEGDANAPLLEDPVLWTMTGPDGTVVATDQQVNPLVLDVLPGAYTVTAYRIQEEIEQKGQLQVLAGANNTLTVVFEKPAVLATLEAAESAPMGSDTQVTWQGPAGKDDYIAVVDPLDDSGRVINYTYVRDGNPVSVTMPPREGTFELRYYQKDRTVIGTRPITVTPVTALLEATETAPAGADLAVTWQGPDYKRDFIAVGEQGKPYINYVYTSKGSPAQLQMPTQPGTYELRYVMDQDRTTIATLVIQVVDVTATVTPPAQATVGATIAVPWEGPDYKRDFIAVGKPGEAYINYAYTRNGTPAQLQMPTEPGDYEIRYVLDQDREIIATAPITLVAVAASVSPPATATAGAMVAVPWEGPDYTRDFIAVGKPGEPYVNYAYTSRGNPAQVQMPVEPGDYEIRYVLDQDREIIATATITIEAASASVTPPATATAGAMVAVPWEGPDYTRDFIAVGKPGEPYVNYAYTSRGNPAQVQMPVEPGDYEIRYVLDQDREIIATAMIKISAVTAHLTPPQAAPVGATVAVPWIGPDYTRDFIAVGKPDEPYINYAYTKDGNPARVEMPATPGDYELRYVLDQDNLVIATVPLTVTDVTVTLNAPASGAAGKTIAIPFDGPGYARDYIGIGAPGSVSYESYVYARKGEIAQLKLPETPGDYELFYMMDEGNRVMARQPFTVTP
;
A
#
# COMPACT_ATOMS: atom_id res chain seq x y z
N MET A 1 -12.69 -26.40 -50.57
CA MET A 1 -11.93 -27.66 -50.75
C MET A 1 -12.77 -28.78 -50.15
N ARG A 2 -13.12 -29.81 -50.94
CA ARG A 2 -13.93 -30.97 -50.51
C ARG A 2 -13.20 -31.75 -49.41
N TYR A 3 -13.92 -32.27 -48.40
CA TYR A 3 -13.72 -33.50 -47.58
C TYR A 3 -14.69 -33.39 -46.38
N LEU A 4 -15.36 -34.40 -45.83
CA LEU A 4 -15.84 -35.73 -46.23
C LEU A 4 -16.91 -36.11 -45.17
N LEU A 5 -17.92 -36.89 -45.55
CA LEU A 5 -19.00 -37.42 -44.69
C LEU A 5 -18.49 -38.24 -43.49
N ALA A 6 -19.24 -38.22 -42.38
CA ALA A 6 -19.61 -39.45 -41.65
C ALA A 6 -20.81 -39.19 -40.71
N VAL A 7 -22.00 -39.59 -41.17
CA VAL A 7 -23.19 -39.79 -40.34
C VAL A 7 -23.15 -41.23 -39.86
N ILE A 8 -23.13 -41.47 -38.55
CA ILE A 8 -23.30 -42.81 -37.96
C ILE A 8 -24.55 -42.74 -37.06
N SER A 9 -25.66 -43.23 -37.63
CA SER A 9 -26.85 -43.61 -36.89
C SER A 9 -26.60 -44.99 -36.26
N ILE A 10 -26.51 -45.06 -34.94
CA ILE A 10 -26.55 -46.34 -34.21
C ILE A 10 -28.00 -46.58 -33.80
N LEU A 11 -28.62 -47.55 -34.48
CA LEU A 11 -29.88 -48.17 -34.12
C LEU A 11 -29.63 -49.05 -32.89
N GLY A 12 -30.08 -48.61 -31.71
CA GLY A 12 -30.08 -49.43 -30.51
C GLY A 12 -31.21 -50.47 -30.58
N LEU A 13 -30.88 -51.71 -30.95
CA LEU A 13 -31.76 -52.85 -30.64
C LEU A 13 -31.76 -53.03 -29.12
N LEU A 14 -32.91 -52.76 -28.50
CA LEU A 14 -33.22 -53.13 -27.13
C LEU A 14 -33.20 -54.67 -27.01
N ALA A 15 -32.12 -55.23 -26.46
CA ALA A 15 -32.18 -56.55 -25.88
C ALA A 15 -32.91 -56.42 -24.53
N GLN A 16 -34.17 -56.84 -24.47
CA GLN A 16 -34.80 -57.06 -23.17
C GLN A 16 -34.14 -58.28 -22.55
N PRO A 17 -33.61 -58.20 -21.31
CA PRO A 17 -33.28 -59.41 -20.59
C PRO A 17 -34.61 -60.08 -20.28
N LEU A 18 -34.83 -61.26 -20.86
CA LEU A 18 -35.80 -62.19 -20.29
C LEU A 18 -35.25 -62.52 -18.90
N LEU A 19 -35.93 -62.09 -17.85
CA LEU A 19 -35.73 -62.68 -16.53
C LEU A 19 -36.22 -64.12 -16.63
N ALA A 20 -35.30 -65.03 -16.93
CA ALA A 20 -35.50 -66.44 -16.62
C ALA A 20 -35.68 -66.52 -15.11
N GLN A 21 -36.82 -67.04 -14.65
CA GLN A 21 -36.97 -67.41 -13.24
C GLN A 21 -35.96 -68.54 -12.98
N ASP A 22 -34.84 -68.15 -12.38
CA ASP A 22 -33.71 -69.03 -12.08
C ASP A 22 -34.08 -69.90 -10.87
N ARG A 23 -34.90 -70.94 -11.10
CA ARG A 23 -35.21 -71.95 -10.08
C ARG A 23 -34.22 -73.09 -10.20
N ALA A 24 -33.56 -73.44 -9.09
CA ALA A 24 -32.52 -74.46 -9.08
C ALA A 24 -33.05 -75.83 -9.55
N ASN A 25 -32.27 -76.50 -10.40
CA ASN A 25 -32.58 -77.86 -10.84
C ASN A 25 -32.31 -78.82 -9.68
N THR A 26 -33.25 -79.70 -9.35
CA THR A 26 -33.12 -80.62 -8.20
C THR A 26 -33.03 -82.08 -8.63
N ILE A 27 -32.12 -82.87 -8.07
CA ILE A 27 -32.17 -84.35 -8.17
C ILE A 27 -32.29 -84.97 -6.78
N LEU A 28 -33.28 -85.84 -6.61
CA LEU A 28 -33.36 -86.76 -5.48
C LEU A 28 -32.47 -87.98 -5.76
N VAL A 29 -31.48 -88.22 -4.91
CA VAL A 29 -30.64 -89.41 -4.93
C VAL A 29 -31.14 -90.36 -3.84
N LEU A 30 -31.59 -91.54 -4.25
CA LEU A 30 -32.17 -92.53 -3.35
C LEU A 30 -31.31 -93.79 -3.26
N ASP A 31 -31.00 -94.19 -2.02
CA ASP A 31 -30.30 -95.43 -1.72
C ASP A 31 -31.16 -96.66 -2.01
N GLY A 32 -30.66 -97.52 -2.91
CA GLY A 32 -31.24 -98.82 -3.23
C GLY A 32 -30.28 -99.97 -2.88
N SER A 33 -29.31 -99.76 -2.00
CA SER A 33 -28.34 -100.78 -1.60
C SER A 33 -28.95 -101.86 -0.71
N GLY A 34 -28.30 -103.02 -0.62
CA GLY A 34 -28.85 -104.20 0.07
C GLY A 34 -29.23 -103.97 1.54
N SER A 35 -28.67 -102.97 2.24
CA SER A 35 -29.03 -102.59 3.61
C SER A 35 -30.46 -102.10 3.74
N MET A 36 -31.04 -101.53 2.68
CA MET A 36 -32.41 -101.02 2.64
C MET A 36 -33.49 -102.11 2.78
N TRP A 37 -33.11 -103.40 2.82
CA TRP A 37 -33.99 -104.50 3.25
C TRP A 37 -34.10 -104.64 4.77
N GLY A 38 -33.29 -103.92 5.55
CA GLY A 38 -33.44 -103.80 6.99
C GLY A 38 -34.84 -103.30 7.35
N GLN A 39 -35.31 -103.64 8.55
CA GLN A 39 -36.67 -103.33 8.98
C GLN A 39 -36.68 -102.31 10.12
N ILE A 40 -37.60 -101.36 10.05
CA ILE A 40 -38.00 -100.46 11.13
C ILE A 40 -39.47 -100.77 11.39
N ASP A 41 -39.81 -101.09 12.64
CA ASP A 41 -41.17 -101.48 13.04
C ASP A 41 -41.80 -102.55 12.11
N ASP A 42 -41.05 -103.62 11.83
CA ASP A 42 -41.40 -104.76 10.96
C ASP A 42 -41.63 -104.42 9.46
N VAL A 43 -41.41 -103.17 9.04
CA VAL A 43 -41.50 -102.73 7.64
C VAL A 43 -40.10 -102.49 7.06
N ALA A 44 -39.84 -102.97 5.84
CA ALA A 44 -38.56 -102.75 5.18
C ALA A 44 -38.32 -101.25 4.90
N LYS A 45 -37.10 -100.76 5.16
CA LYS A 45 -36.69 -99.36 4.97
C LYS A 45 -36.99 -98.85 3.56
N ILE A 46 -36.74 -99.66 2.53
CA ILE A 46 -37.06 -99.30 1.15
C ILE A 46 -38.56 -99.04 0.95
N THR A 47 -39.43 -99.81 1.60
CA THR A 47 -40.88 -99.64 1.50
C THR A 47 -41.29 -98.30 2.12
N ILE A 48 -40.68 -97.92 3.26
CA ILE A 48 -40.90 -96.63 3.91
C ILE A 48 -40.43 -95.49 3.02
N ALA A 49 -39.20 -95.57 2.51
CA ALA A 49 -38.64 -94.54 1.62
C ALA A 49 -39.47 -94.37 0.34
N GLN A 50 -39.96 -95.46 -0.26
CA GLN A 50 -40.86 -95.42 -1.43
C GLN A 50 -42.18 -94.71 -1.14
N GLU A 51 -42.78 -94.95 0.03
CA GLU A 51 -44.03 -94.31 0.42
C GLU A 51 -43.83 -92.81 0.71
N VAL A 52 -42.78 -92.46 1.46
CA VAL A 52 -42.49 -91.08 1.86
C VAL A 52 -42.13 -90.22 0.64
N VAL A 53 -41.28 -90.71 -0.26
CA VAL A 53 -40.96 -90.01 -1.52
C VAL A 53 -42.22 -89.84 -2.37
N GLY A 54 -43.10 -90.85 -2.42
CA GLY A 54 -44.39 -90.76 -3.09
C GLY A 54 -45.29 -89.64 -2.53
N LYS A 55 -45.30 -89.45 -1.20
CA LYS A 55 -46.03 -88.36 -0.54
C LYS A 55 -45.40 -87.00 -0.84
N LEU A 56 -44.08 -86.87 -0.74
CA LEU A 56 -43.36 -85.63 -1.05
C LEU A 56 -43.69 -85.14 -2.47
N LEU A 57 -43.63 -86.03 -3.45
CA LEU A 57 -43.92 -85.70 -4.85
C LEU A 57 -45.31 -85.07 -5.03
N SER A 58 -46.30 -85.39 -4.18
CA SER A 58 -47.64 -84.78 -4.27
C SER A 58 -47.71 -83.32 -3.82
N THR A 59 -46.68 -82.83 -3.13
CA THR A 59 -46.63 -81.46 -2.55
C THR A 59 -45.79 -80.48 -3.34
N ILE A 60 -44.87 -80.98 -4.18
CA ILE A 60 -44.01 -80.16 -5.05
C ILE A 60 -44.90 -79.53 -6.17
N PRO A 61 -44.58 -78.36 -6.77
CA PRO A 61 -45.31 -77.74 -7.91
C PRO A 61 -44.83 -78.16 -9.32
N ASN A 62 -45.71 -78.43 -10.30
CA ASN A 62 -45.41 -79.21 -11.55
C ASN A 62 -44.28 -78.64 -12.41
N ASP A 63 -44.06 -77.33 -12.31
CA ASP A 63 -43.03 -76.56 -12.98
C ASP A 63 -41.63 -76.69 -12.34
N GLN A 64 -41.50 -77.34 -11.17
CA GLN A 64 -40.20 -77.59 -10.54
C GLN A 64 -39.44 -78.71 -11.27
N GLN A 65 -38.19 -78.41 -11.64
CA GLN A 65 -37.32 -79.31 -12.39
C GLN A 65 -36.71 -80.36 -11.45
N LEU A 66 -37.36 -81.53 -11.36
CA LEU A 66 -36.96 -82.61 -10.46
C LEU A 66 -36.48 -83.84 -11.24
N GLY A 67 -35.38 -84.45 -10.83
CA GLY A 67 -34.91 -85.75 -11.35
C GLY A 67 -34.73 -86.79 -10.25
N LEU A 68 -34.47 -88.03 -10.64
CA LEU A 68 -34.23 -89.16 -9.75
C LEU A 68 -33.00 -89.95 -10.19
N THR A 69 -32.05 -90.08 -9.27
CA THR A 69 -30.91 -90.99 -9.39
C THR A 69 -30.96 -92.03 -8.28
N VAL A 70 -30.68 -93.29 -8.62
CA VAL A 70 -30.72 -94.41 -7.67
C VAL A 70 -29.45 -95.20 -7.79
N TYR A 71 -28.88 -95.61 -6.67
CA TYR A 71 -27.70 -96.48 -6.65
C TYR A 71 -27.96 -97.82 -5.97
N GLY A 72 -27.16 -98.83 -6.34
CA GLY A 72 -27.15 -100.15 -5.71
C GLY A 72 -28.37 -101.02 -5.98
N HIS A 73 -29.22 -100.73 -6.96
CA HIS A 73 -30.52 -101.40 -7.12
C HIS A 73 -30.57 -102.54 -8.16
N ARG A 74 -29.47 -102.86 -8.88
CA ARG A 74 -29.50 -103.81 -10.01
C ARG A 74 -28.45 -104.91 -9.93
N THR A 75 -27.25 -104.59 -9.46
CA THR A 75 -26.11 -105.52 -9.52
C THR A 75 -25.45 -105.69 -8.15
N ARG A 76 -25.38 -106.93 -7.66
CA ARG A 76 -24.81 -107.23 -6.35
C ARG A 76 -23.29 -107.00 -6.36
N GLY A 77 -22.79 -106.19 -5.42
CA GLY A 77 -21.35 -106.01 -5.18
C GLY A 77 -20.65 -105.00 -6.08
N ASP A 78 -21.36 -104.35 -7.00
CA ASP A 78 -20.82 -103.40 -7.99
C ASP A 78 -20.92 -101.96 -7.47
N CYS A 79 -19.79 -101.25 -7.44
CA CYS A 79 -19.71 -99.84 -7.03
C CYS A 79 -20.05 -98.85 -8.14
N THR A 80 -20.17 -99.33 -9.39
CA THR A 80 -20.57 -98.51 -10.54
C THR A 80 -22.07 -98.55 -10.82
N ASP A 81 -22.84 -99.26 -9.98
CA ASP A 81 -24.30 -99.38 -10.13
C ASP A 81 -25.03 -98.13 -9.67
N ILE A 82 -24.92 -97.07 -10.47
CA ILE A 82 -25.60 -95.78 -10.32
C ILE A 82 -26.39 -95.53 -11.61
N GLU A 83 -27.66 -95.16 -11.49
CA GLU A 83 -28.51 -94.89 -12.64
C GLU A 83 -29.44 -93.69 -12.38
N THR A 84 -29.39 -92.71 -13.27
CA THR A 84 -30.40 -91.65 -13.36
C THR A 84 -31.61 -92.19 -14.10
N LEU A 85 -32.59 -92.67 -13.34
CA LEU A 85 -33.82 -93.26 -13.88
C LEU A 85 -34.73 -92.20 -14.50
N VAL A 86 -34.69 -90.98 -13.97
CA VAL A 86 -35.44 -89.84 -14.51
C VAL A 86 -34.51 -88.62 -14.54
N PRO A 87 -34.18 -88.08 -15.73
CA PRO A 87 -33.39 -86.86 -15.82
C PRO A 87 -34.18 -85.66 -15.25
N PRO A 88 -33.50 -84.64 -14.72
CA PRO A 88 -34.15 -83.45 -14.17
C PRO A 88 -34.91 -82.69 -15.27
N GLY A 89 -36.13 -82.27 -14.96
CA GLY A 89 -36.98 -81.50 -15.87
C GLY A 89 -38.37 -81.25 -15.30
N PRO A 90 -39.18 -80.39 -15.93
CA PRO A 90 -40.55 -80.13 -15.49
C PRO A 90 -41.45 -81.36 -15.69
N ASP A 91 -42.56 -81.44 -14.95
CA ASP A 91 -43.59 -82.48 -15.06
C ASP A 91 -43.09 -83.94 -14.85
N THR A 92 -41.98 -84.15 -14.14
CA THR A 92 -41.35 -85.47 -13.96
C THR A 92 -41.93 -86.32 -12.82
N ARG A 93 -42.80 -85.75 -11.97
CA ARG A 93 -43.29 -86.39 -10.74
C ARG A 93 -43.83 -87.80 -10.92
N ASP A 94 -44.73 -87.98 -11.87
CA ASP A 94 -45.41 -89.26 -12.09
C ASP A 94 -44.42 -90.33 -12.57
N ALA A 95 -43.44 -89.93 -13.39
CA ALA A 95 -42.37 -90.79 -13.85
C ALA A 95 -41.47 -91.21 -12.68
N ILE A 96 -41.08 -90.26 -11.81
CA ILE A 96 -40.28 -90.51 -10.61
C ILE A 96 -41.03 -91.45 -9.66
N GLY A 97 -42.29 -91.16 -9.33
CA GLY A 97 -43.09 -91.98 -8.43
C GLY A 97 -43.29 -93.42 -8.95
N LYS A 98 -43.37 -93.61 -10.27
CA LYS A 98 -43.38 -94.95 -10.88
C LYS A 98 -42.02 -95.64 -10.77
N ALA A 99 -40.93 -94.93 -11.04
CA ALA A 99 -39.57 -95.47 -10.94
C ALA A 99 -39.26 -95.92 -9.51
N VAL A 100 -39.55 -95.07 -8.52
CA VAL A 100 -39.28 -95.33 -7.09
C VAL A 100 -39.96 -96.62 -6.60
N ARG A 101 -41.24 -96.85 -6.92
CA ARG A 101 -41.96 -98.08 -6.55
C ARG A 101 -41.38 -99.36 -7.16
N GLY A 102 -40.61 -99.24 -8.25
CA GLY A 102 -39.97 -100.35 -8.94
C GLY A 102 -38.63 -100.77 -8.34
N ILE A 103 -38.06 -99.98 -7.44
CA ILE A 103 -36.71 -100.20 -6.88
C ILE A 103 -36.70 -101.44 -6.00
N LYS A 104 -35.70 -102.31 -6.21
CA LYS A 104 -35.46 -103.51 -5.42
C LYS A 104 -34.01 -103.50 -4.91
N PRO A 105 -33.79 -103.43 -3.58
CA PRO A 105 -32.43 -103.28 -3.11
C PRO A 105 -31.54 -104.52 -3.31
N LEU A 106 -30.26 -104.33 -3.68
CA LEU A 106 -29.38 -105.48 -4.00
C LEU A 106 -27.86 -105.27 -3.81
N GLY A 107 -27.35 -104.11 -4.23
CA GLY A 107 -25.94 -103.77 -4.44
C GLY A 107 -25.27 -103.05 -3.26
N LYS A 108 -24.15 -102.36 -3.54
CA LYS A 108 -23.35 -101.57 -2.59
C LYS A 108 -23.82 -100.10 -2.53
N THR A 109 -23.20 -99.29 -1.67
CA THR A 109 -23.55 -97.90 -1.36
C THR A 109 -22.48 -96.92 -1.90
N PRO A 110 -22.39 -96.66 -3.23
CA PRO A 110 -21.50 -95.66 -3.81
C PRO A 110 -22.11 -94.24 -3.73
N MET A 111 -22.32 -93.76 -2.51
CA MET A 111 -22.99 -92.49 -2.19
C MET A 111 -22.30 -91.28 -2.86
N THR A 112 -20.98 -91.21 -2.78
CA THR A 112 -20.14 -90.12 -3.27
C THR A 112 -20.25 -89.98 -4.79
N ASP A 113 -20.07 -91.09 -5.49
CA ASP A 113 -20.14 -91.12 -6.95
C ASP A 113 -21.57 -90.89 -7.45
N ALA A 114 -22.59 -91.28 -6.66
CA ALA A 114 -23.98 -91.01 -6.97
C ALA A 114 -24.33 -89.52 -6.86
N VAL A 115 -23.80 -88.81 -5.86
CA VAL A 115 -23.96 -87.35 -5.75
C VAL A 115 -23.22 -86.63 -6.87
N ILE A 116 -22.01 -87.08 -7.25
CA ILE A 116 -21.29 -86.54 -8.41
C ILE A 116 -22.10 -86.77 -9.71
N ALA A 117 -22.64 -87.98 -9.92
CA ALA A 117 -23.44 -88.28 -11.10
C ALA A 117 -24.72 -87.43 -11.16
N ALA A 118 -25.37 -87.21 -10.01
CA ALA A 118 -26.52 -86.32 -9.92
C ALA A 118 -26.13 -84.85 -10.21
N ALA A 119 -25.03 -84.35 -9.65
CA ALA A 119 -24.52 -83.01 -9.92
C ALA A 119 -24.21 -82.81 -11.42
N GLN A 120 -23.58 -83.80 -12.06
CA GLN A 120 -23.30 -83.78 -13.50
C GLN A 120 -24.58 -83.79 -14.34
N ALA A 121 -25.58 -84.61 -13.98
CA ALA A 121 -26.87 -84.63 -14.65
C ALA A 121 -27.62 -83.28 -14.52
N LEU A 122 -27.36 -82.54 -13.44
CA LEU A 122 -27.86 -81.19 -13.21
C LEU A 122 -27.06 -80.09 -13.92
N ARG A 123 -25.94 -80.42 -14.57
CA ARG A 123 -24.99 -79.45 -15.16
C ARG A 123 -24.54 -78.39 -14.14
N TYR A 124 -24.21 -78.82 -12.93
CA TYR A 124 -23.92 -77.98 -11.76
C TYR A 124 -22.88 -76.86 -11.96
N THR A 125 -22.00 -76.94 -12.97
CA THR A 125 -21.02 -75.89 -13.29
C THR A 125 -21.58 -74.75 -14.16
N GLU A 126 -22.79 -74.93 -14.70
CA GLU A 126 -23.43 -74.01 -15.64
C GLU A 126 -24.78 -73.48 -15.12
N GLU A 127 -25.44 -74.21 -14.22
CA GLU A 127 -26.74 -73.87 -13.65
C GLU A 127 -26.77 -74.18 -12.14
N LYS A 128 -27.58 -73.44 -11.36
CA LYS A 128 -27.79 -73.73 -9.94
C LYS A 128 -28.38 -75.12 -9.74
N ALA A 129 -27.77 -75.90 -8.88
CA ALA A 129 -28.06 -77.33 -8.78
C ALA A 129 -28.19 -77.77 -7.32
N THR A 130 -29.31 -78.42 -7.02
CA THR A 130 -29.60 -78.95 -5.68
C THR A 130 -29.70 -80.47 -5.72
N VAL A 131 -28.96 -81.15 -4.85
CA VAL A 131 -29.07 -82.59 -4.67
C VAL A 131 -29.67 -82.87 -3.30
N ILE A 132 -30.67 -83.76 -3.26
CA ILE A 132 -31.22 -84.26 -2.00
C ILE A 132 -30.88 -85.74 -1.94
N LEU A 133 -30.01 -86.13 -1.01
CA LEU A 133 -29.59 -87.52 -0.83
C LEU A 133 -30.33 -88.15 0.35
N VAL A 134 -30.89 -89.35 0.15
CA VAL A 134 -31.46 -90.18 1.22
C VAL A 134 -30.71 -91.51 1.26
N SER A 135 -30.03 -91.81 2.37
CA SER A 135 -29.24 -93.04 2.53
C SER A 135 -29.34 -93.64 3.93
N ASP A 136 -29.27 -94.97 4.03
CA ASP A 136 -29.34 -95.73 5.30
C ASP A 136 -28.01 -96.34 5.74
N GLY A 137 -26.92 -96.08 5.01
CA GLY A 137 -25.67 -96.82 5.15
C GLY A 137 -24.41 -95.98 4.97
N ILE A 138 -23.30 -96.50 5.48
CA ILE A 138 -21.98 -95.94 5.28
C ILE A 138 -21.56 -96.06 3.81
N GLU A 139 -20.78 -95.10 3.31
CA GLU A 139 -20.12 -95.22 2.01
C GLU A 139 -19.20 -96.45 2.00
N THR A 140 -19.37 -97.35 1.03
CA THR A 140 -18.62 -98.63 0.97
C THR A 140 -17.73 -98.77 -0.27
N CYS A 141 -17.71 -97.76 -1.13
CA CYS A 141 -17.04 -97.80 -2.43
C CYS A 141 -15.94 -96.74 -2.58
N ASN A 142 -16.07 -95.57 -1.95
CA ASN A 142 -15.09 -94.49 -2.02
C ASN A 142 -14.63 -94.04 -0.61
N PRO A 143 -13.31 -93.88 -0.33
CA PRO A 143 -12.84 -93.61 1.03
C PRO A 143 -13.10 -92.19 1.60
N ASP A 144 -13.47 -91.17 0.82
CA ASP A 144 -13.65 -89.79 1.34
C ASP A 144 -14.79 -88.99 0.65
N PRO A 145 -16.03 -89.04 1.21
CA PRO A 145 -17.17 -88.27 0.67
C PRO A 145 -17.03 -86.75 0.83
N CYS A 146 -16.37 -86.28 1.89
CA CYS A 146 -16.19 -84.85 2.17
C CYS A 146 -15.36 -84.14 1.10
N ALA A 147 -14.26 -84.78 0.67
CA ALA A 147 -13.39 -84.23 -0.35
C ALA A 147 -14.13 -84.02 -1.69
N ALA A 148 -15.04 -84.93 -2.03
CA ALA A 148 -15.88 -84.78 -3.21
C ALA A 148 -16.88 -83.62 -3.08
N ALA A 149 -17.53 -83.45 -1.92
CA ALA A 149 -18.43 -82.33 -1.68
C ALA A 149 -17.76 -80.95 -1.86
N ARG A 150 -16.57 -80.76 -1.27
CA ARG A 150 -15.81 -79.51 -1.44
C ARG A 150 -15.49 -79.20 -2.90
N LEU A 151 -15.07 -80.22 -3.65
CA LEU A 151 -14.77 -80.06 -5.08
C LEU A 151 -16.01 -79.73 -5.90
N LEU A 152 -17.17 -80.28 -5.54
CA LEU A 152 -18.43 -79.97 -6.21
C LEU A 152 -18.90 -78.54 -5.90
N GLU A 153 -18.75 -78.06 -4.66
CA GLU A 153 -19.08 -76.67 -4.29
C GLU A 153 -18.13 -75.65 -4.93
N GLU A 154 -16.81 -75.93 -4.93
CA GLU A 154 -15.82 -75.04 -5.55
C GLU A 154 -15.99 -74.94 -7.07
N ALA A 155 -16.43 -76.02 -7.73
CA ALA A 155 -16.59 -76.06 -9.19
C ALA A 155 -17.99 -75.65 -9.66
N GLY A 156 -19.00 -75.75 -8.79
CA GLY A 156 -20.40 -75.48 -9.11
C GLY A 156 -20.79 -74.01 -9.07
N ILE A 157 -21.88 -73.65 -9.75
CA ILE A 157 -22.57 -72.38 -9.55
C ILE A 157 -23.65 -72.62 -8.49
N ASP A 158 -23.37 -72.29 -7.23
CA ASP A 158 -24.34 -72.40 -6.11
C ASP A 158 -24.87 -73.86 -5.97
N PHE A 159 -23.96 -74.82 -5.83
CA PHE A 159 -24.28 -76.25 -5.79
C PHE A 159 -24.55 -76.70 -4.35
N THR A 160 -25.78 -77.09 -4.04
CA THR A 160 -26.13 -77.47 -2.67
C THR A 160 -26.52 -78.94 -2.58
N ALA A 161 -25.89 -79.70 -1.68
CA ALA A 161 -26.30 -81.06 -1.36
C ALA A 161 -26.95 -81.12 0.03
N HIS A 162 -28.25 -81.35 0.09
CA HIS A 162 -28.93 -81.73 1.33
C HIS A 162 -28.82 -83.24 1.53
N VAL A 163 -28.54 -83.68 2.74
CA VAL A 163 -28.33 -85.11 3.05
C VAL A 163 -29.21 -85.53 4.21
N ILE A 164 -29.91 -86.64 4.01
CA ILE A 164 -30.80 -87.25 5.01
C ILE A 164 -30.33 -88.67 5.32
N GLY A 165 -29.82 -88.87 6.54
CA GLY A 165 -29.47 -90.19 7.06
C GLY A 165 -30.71 -90.90 7.60
N PHE A 166 -31.13 -91.99 6.97
CA PHE A 166 -32.34 -92.74 7.30
C PHE A 166 -32.05 -94.01 8.11
N ASP A 167 -32.43 -94.01 9.40
CA ASP A 167 -32.13 -95.07 10.37
C ASP A 167 -30.64 -95.46 10.38
N VAL A 168 -29.80 -94.44 10.52
CA VAL A 168 -28.34 -94.55 10.62
C VAL A 168 -27.92 -94.30 12.06
N THR A 169 -27.29 -95.30 12.67
CA THR A 169 -26.78 -95.22 14.05
C THR A 169 -25.25 -95.27 14.15
N ASP A 170 -24.58 -95.55 13.02
CA ASP A 170 -23.13 -95.58 12.94
C ASP A 170 -22.55 -94.16 12.89
N ALA A 171 -21.64 -93.86 13.82
CA ALA A 171 -21.10 -92.51 13.98
C ALA A 171 -20.20 -92.08 12.82
N GLU A 172 -19.52 -93.02 12.15
CA GLU A 172 -18.67 -92.73 10.99
C GLU A 172 -19.53 -92.42 9.76
N ALA A 173 -20.61 -93.18 9.56
CA ALA A 173 -21.60 -92.93 8.52
C ALA A 173 -22.29 -91.57 8.68
N LEU A 174 -22.71 -91.22 9.91
CA LEU A 174 -23.33 -89.91 10.19
C LEU A 174 -22.36 -88.76 9.94
N ALA A 175 -21.09 -88.89 10.34
CA ALA A 175 -20.09 -87.85 10.11
C ALA A 175 -19.80 -87.63 8.62
N GLN A 176 -19.71 -88.71 7.83
CA GLN A 176 -19.51 -88.63 6.37
C GLN A 176 -20.70 -87.93 5.67
N MET A 177 -21.93 -88.25 6.07
CA MET A 177 -23.14 -87.64 5.51
C MET A 177 -23.31 -86.17 5.91
N GLN A 178 -23.03 -85.84 7.18
CA GLN A 178 -23.10 -84.47 7.68
C GLN A 178 -22.11 -83.57 6.95
N CYS A 179 -20.86 -84.04 6.82
CA CYS A 179 -19.81 -83.33 6.14
C CYS A 179 -20.14 -83.08 4.66
N LEU A 180 -20.73 -84.07 3.97
CA LEU A 180 -21.15 -83.92 2.58
C LEU A 180 -22.17 -82.77 2.40
N ALA A 181 -23.08 -82.59 3.36
CA ALA A 181 -24.05 -81.49 3.32
C ALA A 181 -23.42 -80.14 3.68
N GLU A 182 -22.68 -80.05 4.78
CA GLU A 182 -22.12 -78.78 5.28
C GLU A 182 -21.12 -78.16 4.30
N GLU A 183 -20.27 -78.98 3.67
CA GLU A 183 -19.25 -78.51 2.72
C GLU A 183 -19.84 -77.98 1.40
N THR A 184 -21.13 -78.21 1.14
CA THR A 184 -21.87 -77.67 -0.01
C THR A 184 -22.92 -76.62 0.40
N GLY A 185 -22.84 -76.12 1.64
CA GLY A 185 -23.82 -75.17 2.19
C GLY A 185 -25.23 -75.74 2.40
N GLY A 186 -25.37 -77.08 2.28
CA GLY A 186 -26.62 -77.80 2.44
C GLY A 186 -26.94 -78.16 3.89
N THR A 187 -28.06 -78.84 4.06
CA THR A 187 -28.61 -79.19 5.38
C THR A 187 -28.49 -80.68 5.60
N PHE A 188 -27.89 -81.08 6.72
CA PHE A 188 -27.91 -82.46 7.19
C PHE A 188 -29.04 -82.68 8.18
N LEU A 189 -29.88 -83.68 7.92
CA LEU A 189 -30.95 -84.10 8.83
C LEU A 189 -30.91 -85.62 9.02
N THR A 190 -31.34 -86.10 10.18
CA THR A 190 -31.50 -87.54 10.45
C THR A 190 -32.97 -87.87 10.60
N ALA A 191 -33.36 -89.06 10.15
CA ALA A 191 -34.72 -89.57 10.31
C ALA A 191 -34.70 -91.02 10.78
N SER A 192 -35.40 -91.31 11.87
CA SER A 192 -35.42 -92.66 12.48
C SER A 192 -36.65 -93.47 12.05
N ASP A 193 -37.67 -92.81 11.53
CA ASP A 193 -38.94 -93.40 11.09
C ASP A 193 -39.56 -92.65 9.88
N ALA A 194 -40.75 -93.08 9.46
CA ALA A 194 -41.44 -92.55 8.28
C ALA A 194 -41.90 -91.07 8.43
N ASP A 195 -42.30 -90.65 9.64
CA ASP A 195 -42.82 -89.31 9.88
C ASP A 195 -41.66 -88.31 9.94
N GLU A 196 -40.56 -88.67 10.60
CA GLU A 196 -39.33 -87.87 10.61
C GLU A 196 -38.73 -87.73 9.20
N LEU A 197 -38.73 -88.81 8.40
CA LEU A 197 -38.24 -88.76 7.02
C LEU A 197 -39.10 -87.82 6.15
N THR A 198 -40.41 -87.79 6.38
CA THR A 198 -41.34 -86.87 5.69
C THR A 198 -41.06 -85.41 6.05
N ALA A 199 -40.87 -85.11 7.34
CA ALA A 199 -40.58 -83.76 7.81
C ALA A 199 -39.21 -83.26 7.34
N ALA A 200 -38.19 -84.14 7.35
CA ALA A 200 -36.85 -83.81 6.89
C ALA A 200 -36.85 -83.45 5.39
N LEU A 201 -37.48 -84.29 4.56
CA LEU A 201 -37.60 -84.07 3.11
C LEU A 201 -38.41 -82.80 2.76
N THR A 202 -39.44 -82.47 3.53
CA THR A 202 -40.23 -81.24 3.31
C THR A 202 -39.42 -79.99 3.64
N THR A 203 -38.64 -80.03 4.74
CA THR A 203 -37.83 -78.90 5.22
C THR A 203 -36.77 -78.50 4.20
N VAL A 204 -36.05 -79.47 3.62
CA VAL A 204 -34.98 -79.21 2.66
C VAL A 204 -35.48 -78.89 1.24
N ALA A 205 -36.80 -78.97 1.00
CA ALA A 205 -37.41 -78.70 -0.29
C ALA A 205 -37.99 -77.26 -0.44
N THR A 206 -37.84 -76.37 0.55
CA THR A 206 -38.46 -75.03 0.57
C THR A 206 -37.43 -73.88 0.65
N GLU A 207 -37.47 -72.89 -0.27
CA GLU A 207 -36.54 -71.73 -0.32
C GLU A 207 -36.90 -70.56 0.65
N PRO A 208 -35.93 -69.76 1.17
CA PRO A 208 -36.19 -68.59 2.03
C PRO A 208 -36.53 -67.27 1.26
N ALA A 209 -37.29 -66.35 1.90
CA ALA A 209 -37.82 -65.11 1.30
C ALA A 209 -36.88 -63.88 1.35
N PRO A 210 -36.96 -62.92 0.39
CA PRO A 210 -36.05 -61.75 0.32
C PRO A 210 -36.40 -60.59 1.29
N VAL A 211 -35.39 -59.80 1.69
CA VAL A 211 -35.47 -58.71 2.70
C VAL A 211 -35.21 -57.32 2.08
N PRO A 212 -35.98 -56.26 2.43
CA PRO A 212 -35.72 -54.88 1.97
C PRO A 212 -34.45 -54.24 2.55
N VAL A 213 -33.83 -53.31 1.81
CA VAL A 213 -32.63 -52.53 2.18
C VAL A 213 -32.78 -51.03 1.85
N PRO A 214 -32.09 -50.11 2.55
CA PRO A 214 -32.25 -48.67 2.34
C PRO A 214 -31.65 -48.19 1.02
N ALA A 215 -32.35 -47.26 0.36
CA ALA A 215 -31.95 -46.51 -0.83
C ALA A 215 -32.06 -45.00 -0.59
N ILE A 216 -31.07 -44.23 -1.03
CA ILE A 216 -30.95 -42.79 -0.80
C ILE A 216 -30.93 -42.04 -2.15
N LEU A 217 -31.79 -41.05 -2.31
CA LEU A 217 -31.89 -40.20 -3.50
C LEU A 217 -31.52 -38.76 -3.12
N ARG A 218 -30.54 -38.19 -3.82
CA ARG A 218 -29.99 -36.85 -3.56
C ARG A 218 -30.11 -35.98 -4.80
N ALA A 219 -30.55 -34.75 -4.66
CA ALA A 219 -30.54 -33.75 -5.73
C ALA A 219 -29.60 -32.59 -5.38
N VAL A 220 -28.74 -32.20 -6.33
CA VAL A 220 -27.70 -31.17 -6.18
C VAL A 220 -27.59 -30.32 -7.45
N GLU A 221 -26.97 -29.14 -7.39
CA GLU A 221 -26.75 -28.25 -8.55
C GLU A 221 -25.28 -28.16 -8.93
N GLY A 222 -24.98 -28.25 -10.23
CA GLY A 222 -23.65 -28.07 -10.81
C GLY A 222 -22.69 -29.26 -10.64
N ASP A 223 -22.47 -29.74 -9.41
CA ASP A 223 -21.52 -30.81 -9.09
C ASP A 223 -22.16 -31.91 -8.24
N ALA A 224 -21.82 -33.19 -8.48
CA ALA A 224 -22.38 -34.34 -7.76
C ALA A 224 -22.07 -34.36 -6.24
N ASN A 225 -21.05 -33.64 -5.81
CA ASN A 225 -20.66 -33.48 -4.41
C ASN A 225 -21.12 -32.14 -3.82
N ALA A 226 -21.84 -31.31 -4.57
CA ALA A 226 -22.37 -30.06 -4.06
C ALA A 226 -23.35 -30.31 -2.88
N PRO A 227 -23.60 -29.28 -2.05
CA PRO A 227 -24.67 -29.33 -1.06
C PRO A 227 -26.00 -29.70 -1.70
N LEU A 228 -26.89 -30.29 -0.88
CA LEU A 228 -28.24 -30.62 -1.33
C LEU A 228 -28.95 -29.34 -1.80
N LEU A 229 -29.67 -29.45 -2.91
CA LEU A 229 -30.57 -28.41 -3.37
C LEU A 229 -31.57 -28.07 -2.27
N GLU A 230 -31.61 -26.79 -1.88
CA GLU A 230 -32.55 -26.24 -0.89
C GLU A 230 -33.95 -26.04 -1.49
N ASP A 231 -34.04 -25.93 -2.82
CA ASP A 231 -35.31 -25.83 -3.53
C ASP A 231 -36.14 -27.12 -3.39
N PRO A 232 -37.48 -27.04 -3.43
CA PRO A 232 -38.31 -28.22 -3.41
C PRO A 232 -38.09 -29.11 -4.63
N VAL A 233 -37.70 -30.36 -4.38
CA VAL A 233 -37.57 -31.42 -5.39
C VAL A 233 -38.65 -32.46 -5.15
N LEU A 234 -39.42 -32.79 -6.18
CA LEU A 234 -40.39 -33.89 -6.16
C LEU A 234 -39.71 -35.15 -6.69
N TRP A 235 -39.74 -36.21 -5.89
CA TRP A 235 -39.18 -37.50 -6.25
C TRP A 235 -40.28 -38.52 -6.59
N THR A 236 -40.10 -39.20 -7.71
CA THR A 236 -40.91 -40.35 -8.12
C THR A 236 -40.00 -41.52 -8.42
N MET A 237 -40.25 -42.67 -7.78
CA MET A 237 -39.45 -43.89 -7.93
C MET A 237 -40.35 -45.07 -8.31
N THR A 238 -39.96 -45.78 -9.37
CA THR A 238 -40.68 -46.93 -9.94
C THR A 238 -39.79 -48.16 -9.90
N GLY A 239 -40.33 -49.26 -9.38
CA GLY A 239 -39.70 -50.56 -9.27
C GLY A 239 -39.57 -51.33 -10.58
N PRO A 240 -38.82 -52.44 -10.57
CA PRO A 240 -38.47 -53.21 -11.77
C PRO A 240 -39.67 -53.87 -12.47
N ASP A 241 -40.75 -54.11 -11.75
CA ASP A 241 -42.03 -54.65 -12.23
C ASP A 241 -43.03 -53.55 -12.64
N GLY A 242 -42.59 -52.29 -12.66
CA GLY A 242 -43.42 -51.12 -12.97
C GLY A 242 -44.26 -50.63 -11.78
N THR A 243 -44.08 -51.20 -10.59
CA THR A 243 -44.78 -50.71 -9.39
C THR A 243 -44.24 -49.34 -8.97
N VAL A 244 -45.13 -48.41 -8.65
CA VAL A 244 -44.73 -47.11 -8.12
C VAL A 244 -44.44 -47.26 -6.64
N VAL A 245 -43.17 -47.06 -6.25
CA VAL A 245 -42.71 -47.22 -4.87
C VAL A 245 -42.83 -45.92 -4.09
N ALA A 246 -42.58 -44.80 -4.75
CA ALA A 246 -42.81 -43.46 -4.22
C ALA A 246 -43.22 -42.53 -5.35
N THR A 247 -44.12 -41.59 -5.08
CA THR A 247 -44.57 -40.58 -6.04
C THR A 247 -44.64 -39.22 -5.37
N ASP A 248 -44.19 -38.19 -6.08
CA ASP A 248 -44.27 -36.77 -5.70
C ASP A 248 -43.80 -36.46 -4.27
N GLN A 249 -42.77 -37.16 -3.81
CA GLN A 249 -42.23 -36.95 -2.47
C GLN A 249 -41.38 -35.67 -2.46
N GLN A 250 -41.82 -34.67 -1.71
CA GLN A 250 -41.20 -33.34 -1.65
C GLN A 250 -40.17 -33.25 -0.52
N VAL A 251 -39.07 -33.98 -0.62
CA VAL A 251 -38.00 -34.02 0.39
C VAL A 251 -36.65 -34.28 -0.27
N ASN A 252 -35.57 -33.64 0.21
CA ASN A 252 -34.22 -33.86 -0.32
C ASN A 252 -33.22 -33.92 0.86
N PRO A 253 -32.57 -35.07 1.15
CA PRO A 253 -32.60 -36.31 0.37
C PRO A 253 -33.85 -37.15 0.69
N LEU A 254 -34.28 -37.97 -0.27
CA LEU A 254 -35.31 -38.99 -0.03
C LEU A 254 -34.65 -40.32 0.35
N VAL A 255 -35.11 -40.95 1.43
CA VAL A 255 -34.62 -42.26 1.89
C VAL A 255 -35.79 -43.24 1.96
N LEU A 256 -35.65 -44.43 1.36
CA LEU A 256 -36.69 -45.46 1.27
C LEU A 256 -36.10 -46.86 1.44
N ASP A 257 -36.80 -47.77 2.13
CA ASP A 257 -36.42 -49.19 2.21
C ASP A 257 -37.11 -49.97 1.08
N VAL A 258 -36.32 -50.61 0.21
CA VAL A 258 -36.82 -51.33 -0.98
C VAL A 258 -36.11 -52.65 -1.19
N LEU A 259 -36.76 -53.58 -1.88
CA LEU A 259 -36.14 -54.87 -2.22
C LEU A 259 -34.99 -54.67 -3.22
N PRO A 260 -33.99 -55.55 -3.25
CA PRO A 260 -32.96 -55.53 -4.29
C PRO A 260 -33.60 -55.60 -5.69
N GLY A 261 -33.19 -54.70 -6.59
CA GLY A 261 -33.83 -54.55 -7.90
C GLY A 261 -33.38 -53.29 -8.64
N ALA A 262 -33.76 -53.18 -9.91
CA ALA A 262 -33.49 -52.00 -10.73
C ALA A 262 -34.65 -51.00 -10.65
N TYR A 263 -34.37 -49.78 -10.19
CA TYR A 263 -35.35 -48.73 -10.00
C TYR A 263 -35.13 -47.57 -10.98
N THR A 264 -36.22 -47.01 -11.49
CA THR A 264 -36.20 -45.75 -12.23
C THR A 264 -36.61 -44.62 -11.28
N VAL A 265 -35.80 -43.57 -11.23
CA VAL A 265 -36.00 -42.41 -10.35
C VAL A 265 -36.14 -41.16 -11.21
N THR A 266 -37.17 -40.36 -10.93
CA THR A 266 -37.35 -39.02 -11.51
C THR A 266 -37.28 -37.99 -10.40
N ALA A 267 -36.44 -36.96 -10.59
CA ALA A 267 -36.38 -35.78 -9.76
C ALA A 267 -36.90 -34.58 -10.55
N TYR A 268 -37.91 -33.88 -10.02
CA TYR A 268 -38.48 -32.68 -10.64
C TYR A 268 -38.24 -31.46 -9.75
N ARG A 269 -37.56 -30.43 -10.29
CA ARG A 269 -37.27 -29.18 -9.59
C ARG A 269 -38.37 -28.16 -9.90
N ILE A 270 -39.14 -27.77 -8.88
CA ILE A 270 -40.37 -26.98 -9.07
C ILE A 270 -40.11 -25.57 -9.61
N GLN A 271 -39.05 -24.87 -9.16
CA GLN A 271 -38.81 -23.48 -9.56
C GLN A 271 -38.47 -23.29 -11.05
N GLU A 272 -37.72 -24.24 -11.62
CA GLU A 272 -37.24 -24.16 -13.00
C GLU A 272 -38.08 -25.00 -13.97
N GLU A 273 -39.07 -25.72 -13.44
CA GLU A 273 -39.96 -26.64 -14.18
C GLU A 273 -39.21 -27.72 -14.98
N ILE A 274 -38.05 -28.19 -14.48
CA ILE A 274 -37.20 -29.18 -15.13
C ILE A 274 -37.23 -30.54 -14.42
N GLU A 275 -37.23 -31.64 -15.19
CA GLU A 275 -37.09 -33.01 -14.70
C GLU A 275 -35.76 -33.63 -15.09
N GLN A 276 -35.24 -34.51 -14.23
CA GLN A 276 -34.09 -35.35 -14.50
C GLN A 276 -34.39 -36.80 -14.09
N LYS A 277 -33.95 -37.76 -14.91
CA LYS A 277 -34.19 -39.19 -14.70
C LYS A 277 -32.88 -39.91 -14.45
N GLY A 278 -32.90 -40.85 -13.50
CA GLY A 278 -31.78 -41.71 -13.19
C GLY A 278 -32.21 -43.16 -12.96
N GLN A 279 -31.26 -44.07 -13.05
CA GLN A 279 -31.45 -45.48 -12.71
C GLN A 279 -30.65 -45.82 -11.46
N LEU A 280 -31.29 -46.50 -10.51
CA LEU A 280 -30.65 -46.98 -9.29
C LEU A 280 -30.76 -48.50 -9.23
N GLN A 281 -29.61 -49.18 -9.25
CA GLN A 281 -29.54 -50.60 -8.96
C GLN A 281 -29.39 -50.76 -7.43
N VAL A 282 -30.40 -51.34 -6.79
CA VAL A 282 -30.38 -51.63 -5.35
C VAL A 282 -29.86 -53.04 -5.13
N LEU A 283 -28.80 -53.17 -4.33
CA LEU A 283 -28.17 -54.44 -3.98
C LEU A 283 -28.10 -54.59 -2.46
N ALA A 284 -28.25 -55.82 -1.96
CA ALA A 284 -28.11 -56.11 -0.54
C ALA A 284 -26.65 -55.87 -0.09
N GLY A 285 -26.45 -55.19 1.04
CA GLY A 285 -25.12 -54.90 1.60
C GLY A 285 -24.31 -53.82 0.87
N ALA A 286 -24.88 -53.17 -0.16
CA ALA A 286 -24.22 -52.10 -0.93
C ALA A 286 -24.69 -50.70 -0.52
N ASN A 287 -23.95 -49.67 -0.94
CA ASN A 287 -24.37 -48.27 -0.80
C ASN A 287 -25.31 -47.88 -1.95
N ASN A 288 -26.61 -47.91 -1.70
CA ASN A 288 -27.65 -47.66 -2.69
C ASN A 288 -28.02 -46.17 -2.79
N THR A 289 -27.06 -45.33 -3.18
CA THR A 289 -27.26 -43.88 -3.33
C THR A 289 -27.28 -43.45 -4.79
N LEU A 290 -28.33 -42.73 -5.22
CA LEU A 290 -28.38 -42.02 -6.51
C LEU A 290 -28.29 -40.51 -6.27
N THR A 291 -27.36 -39.84 -6.96
CA THR A 291 -27.29 -38.36 -6.98
C THR A 291 -27.69 -37.83 -8.35
N VAL A 292 -28.72 -37.00 -8.40
CA VAL A 292 -29.20 -36.29 -9.58
C VAL A 292 -28.65 -34.87 -9.56
N VAL A 293 -27.97 -34.46 -10.62
CA VAL A 293 -27.34 -33.13 -10.74
C VAL A 293 -28.14 -32.28 -11.73
N PHE A 294 -28.60 -31.12 -11.29
CA PHE A 294 -29.21 -30.09 -12.15
C PHE A 294 -28.14 -29.12 -12.66
N GLU A 295 -28.23 -28.70 -13.93
CA GLU A 295 -27.30 -27.72 -14.51
C GLU A 295 -27.62 -26.30 -14.03
N LYS A 296 -26.59 -25.49 -13.76
CA LYS A 296 -26.75 -24.10 -13.32
C LYS A 296 -27.10 -23.19 -14.52
N PRO A 297 -28.08 -22.27 -14.41
CA PRO A 297 -28.42 -21.33 -15.50
C PRO A 297 -27.25 -20.42 -15.91
N ALA A 298 -27.06 -20.22 -17.23
CA ALA A 298 -26.00 -19.37 -17.77
C ALA A 298 -26.29 -17.87 -17.54
N VAL A 299 -25.33 -17.15 -16.95
CA VAL A 299 -25.37 -15.68 -16.83
C VAL A 299 -24.96 -15.08 -18.17
N LEU A 300 -25.81 -14.25 -18.76
CA LEU A 300 -25.55 -13.59 -20.06
C LEU A 300 -25.40 -12.06 -19.89
N ALA A 301 -24.68 -11.44 -20.83
CA ALA A 301 -24.56 -9.99 -20.98
C ALA A 301 -24.84 -9.58 -22.43
N THR A 302 -25.40 -8.39 -22.63
CA THR A 302 -25.60 -7.77 -23.94
C THR A 302 -24.66 -6.58 -24.11
N LEU A 303 -24.17 -6.38 -25.34
CA LEU A 303 -23.29 -5.27 -25.72
C LEU A 303 -23.91 -4.51 -26.90
N GLU A 304 -23.90 -3.18 -26.82
CA GLU A 304 -24.33 -2.26 -27.86
C GLU A 304 -23.23 -1.24 -28.15
N ALA A 305 -22.81 -1.14 -29.41
CA ALA A 305 -21.80 -0.21 -29.91
C ALA A 305 -22.06 0.08 -31.40
N ALA A 306 -21.40 1.09 -31.96
CA ALA A 306 -21.42 1.34 -33.40
C ALA A 306 -20.97 0.09 -34.19
N GLU A 307 -21.48 -0.10 -35.42
CA GLU A 307 -21.08 -1.23 -36.28
C GLU A 307 -19.62 -1.15 -36.74
N SER A 308 -19.10 0.08 -36.81
CA SER A 308 -17.71 0.34 -37.14
C SER A 308 -17.14 1.49 -36.34
N ALA A 309 -15.81 1.48 -36.19
CA ALA A 309 -15.05 2.52 -35.53
C ALA A 309 -13.69 2.70 -36.20
N PRO A 310 -13.14 3.92 -36.28
CA PRO A 310 -11.79 4.13 -36.82
C PRO A 310 -10.72 3.42 -35.97
N MET A 311 -9.69 2.89 -36.64
CA MET A 311 -8.54 2.27 -35.96
C MET A 311 -7.89 3.23 -34.97
N GLY A 312 -7.55 2.76 -33.78
CA GLY A 312 -6.95 3.57 -32.71
C GLY A 312 -7.91 4.51 -31.97
N SER A 313 -9.16 4.67 -32.43
CA SER A 313 -10.18 5.51 -31.78
C SER A 313 -10.80 4.86 -30.55
N ASP A 314 -11.33 5.68 -29.64
CA ASP A 314 -12.15 5.23 -28.51
C ASP A 314 -13.62 5.05 -28.91
N THR A 315 -14.15 3.84 -28.75
CA THR A 315 -15.56 3.50 -29.04
C THR A 315 -16.37 3.36 -27.76
N GLN A 316 -17.54 3.99 -27.72
CA GLN A 316 -18.49 3.84 -26.61
C GLN A 316 -19.27 2.52 -26.75
N VAL A 317 -19.24 1.71 -25.69
CA VAL A 317 -19.91 0.41 -25.60
C VAL A 317 -20.88 0.43 -24.42
N THR A 318 -22.18 0.45 -24.71
CA THR A 318 -23.24 0.26 -23.73
C THR A 318 -23.38 -1.23 -23.43
N TRP A 319 -23.65 -1.60 -22.18
CA TRP A 319 -23.73 -3.00 -21.78
C TRP A 319 -24.83 -3.26 -20.75
N GLN A 320 -25.36 -4.48 -20.73
CA GLN A 320 -26.20 -4.98 -19.62
C GLN A 320 -25.64 -6.34 -19.17
N GLY A 321 -25.49 -6.53 -17.86
CA GLY A 321 -24.85 -7.73 -17.31
C GLY A 321 -24.68 -7.64 -15.79
N PRO A 322 -23.99 -8.60 -15.16
CA PRO A 322 -23.87 -8.72 -13.70
C PRO A 322 -23.08 -7.60 -13.02
N ALA A 323 -22.33 -6.78 -13.77
CA ALA A 323 -21.60 -5.61 -13.26
C ALA A 323 -20.64 -5.93 -12.09
N GLY A 324 -19.97 -7.09 -12.15
CA GLY A 324 -18.98 -7.47 -11.14
C GLY A 324 -17.84 -6.45 -11.04
N LYS A 325 -17.28 -6.28 -9.84
CA LYS A 325 -16.24 -5.26 -9.56
C LYS A 325 -15.02 -5.32 -10.50
N ASP A 326 -14.67 -6.53 -10.94
CA ASP A 326 -13.51 -6.84 -11.78
C ASP A 326 -13.92 -7.29 -13.20
N ASP A 327 -15.20 -7.12 -13.57
CA ASP A 327 -15.67 -7.41 -14.91
C ASP A 327 -15.17 -6.32 -15.88
N TYR A 328 -14.93 -6.69 -17.13
CA TYR A 328 -14.40 -5.77 -18.14
C TYR A 328 -14.91 -6.10 -19.53
N ILE A 329 -14.94 -5.09 -20.40
CA ILE A 329 -15.20 -5.25 -21.82
C ILE A 329 -13.90 -5.08 -22.56
N ALA A 330 -13.63 -6.00 -23.47
CA ALA A 330 -12.39 -6.09 -24.22
C ALA A 330 -12.66 -6.19 -25.72
N VAL A 331 -11.74 -5.67 -26.52
CA VAL A 331 -11.67 -5.93 -27.96
C VAL A 331 -10.63 -7.01 -28.23
N VAL A 332 -11.01 -8.01 -29.01
CA VAL A 332 -10.19 -9.18 -29.35
C VAL A 332 -10.22 -9.46 -30.84
N ASP A 333 -9.16 -10.09 -31.34
CA ASP A 333 -9.13 -10.63 -32.70
C ASP A 333 -9.78 -12.01 -32.69
N PRO A 334 -10.91 -12.24 -33.39
CA PRO A 334 -11.56 -13.54 -33.44
C PRO A 334 -10.72 -14.62 -34.13
N LEU A 335 -9.68 -14.24 -34.89
CA LEU A 335 -8.74 -15.17 -35.53
C LEU A 335 -7.56 -15.55 -34.63
N ASP A 336 -7.44 -14.92 -33.45
CA ASP A 336 -6.38 -15.21 -32.48
C ASP A 336 -6.86 -16.23 -31.42
N ASP A 337 -6.53 -17.50 -31.65
CA ASP A 337 -6.87 -18.62 -30.76
C ASP A 337 -6.16 -18.55 -29.39
N SER A 338 -5.21 -17.64 -29.19
CA SER A 338 -4.52 -17.47 -27.89
C SER A 338 -5.40 -16.85 -26.80
N GLY A 339 -6.56 -16.31 -27.15
CA GLY A 339 -7.46 -15.61 -26.23
C GLY A 339 -6.88 -14.29 -25.71
N ARG A 340 -5.90 -13.72 -26.42
CA ARG A 340 -5.25 -12.47 -26.05
C ARG A 340 -6.20 -11.29 -26.28
N VAL A 341 -6.36 -10.51 -25.21
CA VAL A 341 -7.07 -9.23 -25.27
C VAL A 341 -6.16 -8.17 -25.88
N ILE A 342 -6.69 -7.38 -26.83
CA ILE A 342 -5.96 -6.27 -27.46
C ILE A 342 -6.02 -5.04 -26.56
N ASN A 343 -7.24 -4.55 -26.29
CA ASN A 343 -7.51 -3.47 -25.35
C ASN A 343 -8.72 -3.82 -24.50
N TYR A 344 -8.81 -3.27 -23.29
CA TYR A 344 -9.96 -3.47 -22.40
C TYR A 344 -10.20 -2.29 -21.49
N THR A 345 -11.43 -2.20 -21.00
CA THR A 345 -11.85 -1.22 -20.01
C THR A 345 -12.79 -1.89 -19.00
N TYR A 346 -12.64 -1.58 -17.72
CA TYR A 346 -13.47 -2.17 -16.68
C TYR A 346 -14.89 -1.63 -16.75
N VAL A 347 -15.88 -2.49 -16.51
CA VAL A 347 -17.30 -2.08 -16.58
C VAL A 347 -17.66 -1.06 -15.50
N ARG A 348 -16.90 -1.01 -14.40
CA ARG A 348 -17.03 -0.01 -13.34
C ARG A 348 -16.71 1.41 -13.80
N ASP A 349 -16.00 1.57 -14.93
CA ASP A 349 -15.53 2.87 -15.42
C ASP A 349 -16.63 3.62 -16.20
N GLY A 350 -17.80 2.99 -16.43
CA GLY A 350 -18.98 3.65 -16.99
C GLY A 350 -19.92 2.70 -17.74
N ASN A 351 -21.13 3.19 -18.02
CA ASN A 351 -22.07 2.57 -18.96
C ASN A 351 -22.79 3.69 -19.75
N PRO A 352 -22.37 4.01 -20.99
CA PRO A 352 -21.38 3.27 -21.79
C PRO A 352 -19.95 3.35 -21.27
N VAL A 353 -19.15 2.34 -21.58
CA VAL A 353 -17.70 2.29 -21.32
C VAL A 353 -16.93 2.62 -22.61
N SER A 354 -15.79 3.30 -22.49
CA SER A 354 -14.93 3.64 -23.63
C SER A 354 -13.89 2.54 -23.88
N VAL A 355 -13.88 1.91 -25.06
CA VAL A 355 -12.90 0.87 -25.44
C VAL A 355 -12.12 1.32 -26.67
N THR A 356 -10.79 1.36 -26.56
CA THR A 356 -9.89 1.77 -27.65
C THR A 356 -9.79 0.68 -28.71
N MET A 357 -10.02 1.04 -29.98
CA MET A 357 -9.93 0.13 -31.11
C MET A 357 -8.49 -0.22 -31.46
N PRO A 358 -8.23 -1.45 -31.96
CA PRO A 358 -6.93 -1.84 -32.49
C PRO A 358 -6.40 -0.85 -33.54
N PRO A 359 -5.09 -0.61 -33.61
CA PRO A 359 -4.46 0.29 -34.60
C PRO A 359 -4.28 -0.37 -35.98
N ARG A 360 -5.18 -1.30 -36.34
CA ARG A 360 -5.20 -1.98 -37.64
C ARG A 360 -6.64 -2.20 -38.09
N GLU A 361 -6.88 -2.11 -39.39
CA GLU A 361 -8.19 -2.40 -39.97
C GLU A 361 -8.52 -3.89 -39.91
N GLY A 362 -9.81 -4.21 -39.84
CA GLY A 362 -10.28 -5.59 -39.80
C GLY A 362 -11.58 -5.76 -39.00
N THR A 363 -12.05 -7.00 -38.91
CA THR A 363 -13.21 -7.35 -38.09
C THR A 363 -12.73 -7.89 -36.74
N PHE A 364 -13.21 -7.27 -35.67
CA PHE A 364 -12.88 -7.62 -34.29
C PHE A 364 -14.15 -7.96 -33.51
N GLU A 365 -13.98 -8.49 -32.31
CA GLU A 365 -15.09 -8.75 -31.39
C GLU A 365 -14.92 -7.99 -30.08
N LEU A 366 -15.98 -7.33 -29.64
CA LEU A 366 -16.15 -6.87 -28.26
C LEU A 366 -16.67 -8.04 -27.42
N ARG A 367 -16.06 -8.30 -26.27
CA ARG A 367 -16.45 -9.38 -25.35
C ARG A 367 -16.56 -8.85 -23.93
N TYR A 368 -17.64 -9.23 -23.23
CA TYR A 368 -17.81 -9.00 -21.79
C TYR A 368 -17.18 -10.18 -21.04
N TYR A 369 -16.19 -9.89 -20.21
CA TYR A 369 -15.52 -10.84 -19.34
C TYR A 369 -15.99 -10.66 -17.89
N GLN A 370 -16.37 -11.76 -17.24
CA GLN A 370 -16.45 -11.82 -15.79
C GLN A 370 -15.04 -11.88 -15.17
N LYS A 371 -14.97 -11.66 -13.85
CA LYS A 371 -13.73 -11.77 -13.06
C LYS A 371 -12.89 -13.05 -13.31
N ASP A 372 -13.54 -14.19 -13.51
CA ASP A 372 -12.91 -15.49 -13.78
C ASP A 372 -12.49 -15.69 -15.24
N ARG A 373 -12.64 -14.64 -16.06
CA ARG A 373 -12.43 -14.60 -17.52
C ARG A 373 -13.48 -15.36 -18.34
N THR A 374 -14.61 -15.73 -17.74
CA THR A 374 -15.73 -16.27 -18.49
C THR A 374 -16.33 -15.20 -19.39
N VAL A 375 -16.52 -15.51 -20.68
CA VAL A 375 -17.17 -14.62 -21.64
C VAL A 375 -18.67 -14.84 -21.60
N ILE A 376 -19.43 -13.80 -21.32
CA ILE A 376 -20.90 -13.89 -21.16
C ILE A 376 -21.68 -13.02 -22.16
N GLY A 377 -20.98 -12.24 -22.99
CA GLY A 377 -21.58 -11.44 -24.06
C GLY A 377 -20.56 -11.08 -25.13
N THR A 378 -20.98 -11.09 -26.40
CA THR A 378 -20.10 -10.82 -27.55
C THR A 378 -20.79 -9.95 -28.59
N ARG A 379 -20.05 -9.05 -29.26
CA ARG A 379 -20.53 -8.23 -30.37
C ARG A 379 -19.43 -7.97 -31.41
N PRO A 380 -19.65 -8.22 -32.71
CA PRO A 380 -18.67 -7.86 -33.74
C PRO A 380 -18.57 -6.35 -33.93
N ILE A 381 -17.38 -5.86 -34.29
CA ILE A 381 -17.11 -4.48 -34.68
C ILE A 381 -16.11 -4.42 -35.83
N THR A 382 -16.38 -3.58 -36.84
CA THR A 382 -15.48 -3.38 -37.97
C THR A 382 -14.58 -2.17 -37.73
N VAL A 383 -13.27 -2.38 -37.69
CA VAL A 383 -12.29 -1.31 -37.54
C VAL A 383 -11.89 -0.79 -38.91
N THR A 384 -12.12 0.50 -39.16
CA THR A 384 -11.83 1.16 -40.45
C THR A 384 -10.48 1.89 -40.43
N PRO A 385 -9.80 2.01 -41.58
CA PRO A 385 -8.52 2.70 -41.64
C PRO A 385 -8.69 4.22 -41.42
N VAL A 386 -7.70 4.84 -40.78
CA VAL A 386 -7.55 6.31 -40.71
C VAL A 386 -6.44 6.78 -41.63
N THR A 387 -6.61 7.96 -42.23
CA THR A 387 -5.59 8.62 -43.04
C THR A 387 -5.05 9.84 -42.33
N ALA A 388 -3.79 10.17 -42.61
CA ALA A 388 -3.19 11.44 -42.25
C ALA A 388 -2.56 12.10 -43.48
N LEU A 389 -2.39 13.41 -43.42
CA LEU A 389 -1.71 14.22 -44.41
C LEU A 389 -0.64 15.06 -43.71
N LEU A 390 0.52 15.16 -44.32
CA LEU A 390 1.61 16.03 -43.90
C LEU A 390 1.91 17.03 -45.02
N GLU A 391 2.07 18.30 -44.67
CA GLU A 391 2.46 19.38 -45.56
C GLU A 391 3.57 20.21 -44.89
N ALA A 392 4.70 20.35 -45.58
CA ALA A 392 5.83 21.17 -45.17
C ALA A 392 6.60 21.65 -46.41
N THR A 393 7.59 22.53 -46.23
CA THR A 393 8.49 22.89 -47.34
C THR A 393 9.33 21.69 -47.78
N GLU A 394 9.66 21.61 -49.08
CA GLU A 394 10.45 20.50 -49.65
C GLU A 394 11.89 20.46 -49.13
N THR A 395 12.39 21.61 -48.66
CA THR A 395 13.72 21.76 -48.07
C THR A 395 13.64 22.42 -46.70
N ALA A 396 14.54 22.06 -45.80
CA ALA A 396 14.76 22.77 -44.54
C ALA A 396 16.26 22.86 -44.23
N PRO A 397 16.75 23.98 -43.66
CA PRO A 397 18.14 24.05 -43.20
C PRO A 397 18.41 23.05 -42.08
N ALA A 398 19.63 22.52 -42.04
CA ALA A 398 20.10 21.66 -40.97
C ALA A 398 19.94 22.31 -39.59
N GLY A 399 19.38 21.57 -38.64
CA GLY A 399 19.14 22.03 -37.26
C GLY A 399 17.94 22.99 -37.06
N ALA A 400 17.31 23.48 -38.13
CA ALA A 400 16.20 24.42 -38.05
C ALA A 400 14.91 23.81 -37.50
N ASP A 401 14.06 24.63 -36.88
CA ASP A 401 12.67 24.26 -36.59
C ASP A 401 11.81 24.45 -37.85
N LEU A 402 11.27 23.35 -38.36
CA LEU A 402 10.38 23.32 -39.51
C LEU A 402 8.91 23.31 -39.06
N ALA A 403 8.12 24.24 -39.59
CA ALA A 403 6.67 24.20 -39.42
C ALA A 403 6.06 23.11 -40.31
N VAL A 404 5.49 22.08 -39.68
CA VAL A 404 4.82 20.96 -40.37
C VAL A 404 3.32 21.06 -40.12
N THR A 405 2.57 21.38 -41.16
CA THR A 405 1.10 21.31 -41.15
C THR A 405 0.70 19.85 -41.30
N TRP A 406 -0.29 19.42 -40.53
CA TRP A 406 -0.79 18.06 -40.56
C TRP A 406 -2.30 18.01 -40.40
N GLN A 407 -2.90 16.97 -40.97
CA GLN A 407 -4.27 16.52 -40.72
C GLN A 407 -4.22 15.04 -40.39
N GLY A 408 -5.05 14.58 -39.46
CA GLY A 408 -5.01 13.20 -39.01
C GLY A 408 -5.90 12.98 -37.80
N PRO A 409 -5.84 11.80 -37.19
CA PRO A 409 -6.70 11.45 -36.06
C PRO A 409 -6.46 12.27 -34.78
N ASP A 410 -5.27 12.85 -34.60
CA ASP A 410 -4.82 13.54 -33.37
C ASP A 410 -5.12 12.76 -32.09
N TYR A 411 -4.87 11.44 -32.11
CA TYR A 411 -5.06 10.65 -30.92
C TYR A 411 -4.05 11.04 -29.85
N LYS A 412 -4.36 10.69 -28.60
CA LYS A 412 -3.55 11.05 -27.45
C LYS A 412 -2.11 10.57 -27.65
N ARG A 413 -1.19 11.53 -27.68
CA ARG A 413 0.27 11.35 -27.84
C ARG A 413 0.74 10.99 -29.25
N ASP A 414 -0.12 11.09 -30.27
CA ASP A 414 0.32 11.08 -31.66
C ASP A 414 1.41 12.13 -31.88
N PHE A 415 2.32 11.86 -32.82
CA PHE A 415 3.48 12.70 -33.05
C PHE A 415 3.94 12.67 -34.49
N ILE A 416 4.57 13.76 -34.91
CA ILE A 416 5.27 13.88 -36.18
C ILE A 416 6.75 13.70 -35.89
N ALA A 417 7.39 12.79 -36.58
CA ALA A 417 8.80 12.47 -36.40
C ALA A 417 9.58 12.72 -37.69
N VAL A 418 10.87 13.04 -37.58
CA VAL A 418 11.80 13.11 -38.71
C VAL A 418 12.89 12.05 -38.53
N GLY A 419 13.20 11.31 -39.59
CA GLY A 419 14.28 10.32 -39.59
C GLY A 419 14.67 9.90 -40.99
N GLU A 420 15.80 9.19 -41.11
CA GLU A 420 16.18 8.57 -42.38
C GLU A 420 15.20 7.46 -42.77
N GLN A 421 15.01 7.24 -44.07
CA GLN A 421 14.06 6.23 -44.56
C GLN A 421 14.29 4.85 -43.95
N GLY A 422 13.24 4.29 -43.32
CA GLY A 422 13.29 2.98 -42.67
C GLY A 422 14.15 2.89 -41.40
N LYS A 423 14.75 3.99 -40.94
CA LYS A 423 15.48 4.08 -39.66
C LYS A 423 14.58 4.62 -38.54
N PRO A 424 14.94 4.43 -37.25
CA PRO A 424 14.30 5.15 -36.16
C PRO A 424 14.30 6.66 -36.40
N TYR A 425 13.30 7.35 -35.85
CA TYR A 425 13.28 8.81 -35.92
C TYR A 425 14.42 9.41 -35.09
N ILE A 426 14.90 10.58 -35.51
CA ILE A 426 15.94 11.38 -34.84
C ILE A 426 15.26 12.36 -33.88
N ASN A 427 14.30 13.13 -34.38
CA ASN A 427 13.53 14.12 -33.62
C ASN A 427 12.02 13.92 -33.82
N TYR A 428 11.22 14.45 -32.90
CA TYR A 428 9.77 14.41 -33.01
C TYR A 428 9.08 15.58 -32.30
N VAL A 429 7.83 15.84 -32.67
CA VAL A 429 6.93 16.79 -32.03
C VAL A 429 5.53 16.17 -31.92
N TYR A 430 4.90 16.30 -30.75
CA TYR A 430 3.53 15.80 -30.56
C TYR A 430 2.52 16.61 -31.38
N THR A 431 1.53 15.94 -31.98
CA THR A 431 0.44 16.58 -32.73
C THR A 431 -0.36 17.53 -31.84
N SER A 432 -0.51 17.22 -30.56
CA SER A 432 -1.10 18.10 -29.53
C SER A 432 -0.47 19.50 -29.40
N LYS A 433 0.70 19.75 -30.02
CA LYS A 433 1.32 21.09 -30.13
C LYS A 433 0.67 21.98 -31.18
N GLY A 434 -0.33 21.48 -31.90
CA GLY A 434 -1.09 22.20 -32.92
C GLY A 434 -0.60 21.89 -34.34
N SER A 435 -1.37 22.40 -35.30
CA SER A 435 -1.06 22.35 -36.74
C SER A 435 -0.98 23.79 -37.25
N PRO A 436 0.21 24.29 -37.66
CA PRO A 436 1.47 23.56 -37.82
C PRO A 436 2.20 23.27 -36.50
N ALA A 437 2.86 22.12 -36.44
CA ALA A 437 3.77 21.73 -35.36
C ALA A 437 5.22 22.12 -35.72
N GLN A 438 6.00 22.62 -34.76
CA GLN A 438 7.41 22.96 -34.97
C GLN A 438 8.28 21.72 -34.71
N LEU A 439 8.82 21.15 -35.79
CA LEU A 439 9.67 19.96 -35.76
C LEU A 439 11.12 20.33 -36.04
N GLN A 440 11.99 20.03 -35.09
CA GLN A 440 13.42 20.30 -35.24
C GLN A 440 14.06 19.32 -36.23
N MET A 441 14.67 19.86 -37.28
CA MET A 441 15.35 19.08 -38.31
C MET A 441 16.72 18.57 -37.83
N PRO A 442 17.19 17.43 -38.37
CA PRO A 442 18.55 16.96 -38.15
C PRO A 442 19.60 17.99 -38.58
N THR A 443 20.76 17.96 -37.92
CA THR A 443 21.95 18.80 -38.17
C THR A 443 22.82 18.29 -39.31
N GLN A 444 22.68 17.02 -39.69
CA GLN A 444 23.37 16.46 -40.84
C GLN A 444 22.54 16.67 -42.12
N PRO A 445 23.10 17.30 -43.17
CA PRO A 445 22.42 17.44 -44.46
C PRO A 445 22.14 16.07 -45.09
N GLY A 446 21.00 15.94 -45.77
CA GLY A 446 20.61 14.68 -46.38
C GLY A 446 19.11 14.58 -46.67
N THR A 447 18.70 13.41 -47.18
CA THR A 447 17.31 13.10 -47.45
C THR A 447 16.68 12.39 -46.24
N TYR A 448 15.61 12.97 -45.72
CA TYR A 448 14.86 12.46 -44.57
C TYR A 448 13.39 12.29 -44.92
N GLU A 449 12.65 11.62 -44.05
CA GLU A 449 11.20 11.55 -44.12
C GLU A 449 10.55 12.03 -42.82
N LEU A 450 9.52 12.86 -42.97
CA LEU A 450 8.58 13.21 -41.92
C LEU A 450 7.53 12.10 -41.84
N ARG A 451 7.18 11.67 -40.63
CA ARG A 451 6.23 10.58 -40.39
C ARG A 451 5.17 11.01 -39.39
N TYR A 452 3.89 10.88 -39.74
CA TYR A 452 2.82 10.94 -38.75
C TYR A 452 2.73 9.56 -38.11
N VAL A 453 2.95 9.48 -36.81
CA VAL A 453 3.01 8.24 -36.05
C VAL A 453 1.91 8.22 -34.98
N MET A 454 1.10 7.16 -35.01
CA MET A 454 0.13 6.85 -33.97
C MET A 454 0.86 6.26 -32.74
N ASP A 455 0.63 6.81 -31.55
CA ASP A 455 1.37 6.38 -30.34
C ASP A 455 0.99 4.98 -29.86
N GLN A 456 -0.23 4.51 -30.20
CA GLN A 456 -0.80 3.24 -29.73
C GLN A 456 0.14 2.04 -30.00
N ASP A 457 0.73 1.97 -31.18
CA ASP A 457 1.62 0.89 -31.61
C ASP A 457 2.82 1.35 -32.46
N ARG A 458 3.04 2.68 -32.57
CA ARG A 458 4.05 3.30 -33.44
C ARG A 458 3.79 3.13 -34.94
N THR A 459 2.56 2.84 -35.35
CA THR A 459 2.20 2.76 -36.78
C THR A 459 2.32 4.13 -37.44
N THR A 460 3.02 4.17 -38.57
CA THR A 460 3.15 5.36 -39.43
C THR A 460 2.01 5.37 -40.45
N ILE A 461 1.20 6.42 -40.47
CA ILE A 461 0.01 6.52 -41.35
C ILE A 461 0.12 7.61 -42.42
N ALA A 462 1.17 8.45 -42.35
CA ALA A 462 1.54 9.37 -43.42
C ALA A 462 3.06 9.57 -43.44
N THR A 463 3.61 9.79 -44.62
CA THR A 463 5.04 10.06 -44.82
C THR A 463 5.23 11.15 -45.85
N LEU A 464 6.16 12.08 -45.60
CA LEU A 464 6.55 13.14 -46.52
C LEU A 464 8.08 13.22 -46.59
N VAL A 465 8.65 13.11 -47.79
CA VAL A 465 10.11 13.24 -47.99
C VAL A 465 10.52 14.70 -47.90
N ILE A 466 11.65 14.98 -47.27
CA ILE A 466 12.23 16.31 -47.12
C ILE A 466 13.75 16.29 -47.31
N GLN A 467 14.29 17.33 -47.94
CA GLN A 467 15.73 17.54 -48.07
C GLN A 467 16.24 18.50 -47.00
N VAL A 468 17.10 18.00 -46.12
CA VAL A 468 17.83 18.84 -45.17
C VAL A 468 19.07 19.38 -45.88
N VAL A 469 19.13 20.70 -46.05
CA VAL A 469 20.23 21.39 -46.72
C VAL A 469 21.23 21.89 -45.70
N ASP A 470 22.48 22.02 -46.14
CA ASP A 470 23.57 22.49 -45.30
C ASP A 470 23.34 23.92 -44.80
N VAL A 471 23.84 24.22 -43.60
CA VAL A 471 23.78 25.54 -42.97
C VAL A 471 25.18 26.04 -42.73
N THR A 472 25.46 27.26 -43.18
CA THR A 472 26.80 27.85 -43.06
C THR A 472 26.88 28.80 -41.87
N ALA A 473 28.05 28.84 -41.23
CA ALA A 473 28.39 29.83 -40.22
C ALA A 473 29.83 30.31 -40.42
N THR A 474 30.17 31.44 -39.80
CA THR A 474 31.53 31.97 -39.72
C THR A 474 31.82 32.44 -38.30
N VAL A 475 33.08 32.31 -37.88
CA VAL A 475 33.61 32.86 -36.62
C VAL A 475 34.92 33.57 -36.92
N THR A 476 35.08 34.80 -36.42
CA THR A 476 36.24 35.66 -36.73
C THR A 476 36.92 36.15 -35.45
N PRO A 477 37.62 35.29 -34.71
CA PRO A 477 38.39 35.71 -33.53
C PRO A 477 39.63 36.54 -33.92
N PRO A 478 40.21 37.31 -32.98
CA PRO A 478 41.55 37.87 -33.17
C PRO A 478 42.60 36.76 -33.29
N ALA A 479 43.73 37.04 -33.95
CA ALA A 479 44.81 36.06 -34.14
C ALA A 479 45.47 35.64 -32.81
N GLN A 480 45.50 36.54 -31.83
CA GLN A 480 46.06 36.31 -30.50
C GLN A 480 45.18 36.93 -29.42
N ALA A 481 45.17 36.31 -28.25
CA ALA A 481 44.58 36.87 -27.02
C ALA A 481 45.45 36.51 -25.81
N THR A 482 45.35 37.28 -24.74
CA THR A 482 45.97 36.89 -23.47
C THR A 482 45.12 35.83 -22.79
N VAL A 483 45.78 34.90 -22.10
CA VAL A 483 45.11 33.89 -21.27
C VAL A 483 44.17 34.56 -20.24
N GLY A 484 43.04 33.92 -19.95
CA GLY A 484 42.02 34.39 -19.00
C GLY A 484 41.15 35.57 -19.47
N ALA A 485 41.50 36.24 -20.57
CA ALA A 485 40.79 37.41 -21.07
C ALA A 485 39.42 37.06 -21.67
N THR A 486 38.45 37.97 -21.54
CA THR A 486 37.21 37.91 -22.33
C THR A 486 37.39 38.66 -23.64
N ILE A 487 37.28 37.95 -24.76
CA ILE A 487 37.40 38.52 -26.11
C ILE A 487 36.03 38.61 -26.78
N ALA A 488 35.89 39.61 -27.65
CA ALA A 488 34.75 39.74 -28.53
C ALA A 488 35.00 38.93 -29.81
N VAL A 489 34.17 37.92 -30.06
CA VAL A 489 34.24 37.08 -31.26
C VAL A 489 33.05 37.38 -32.17
N PRO A 490 33.23 38.14 -33.26
CA PRO A 490 32.24 38.24 -34.33
C PRO A 490 31.92 36.86 -34.92
N TRP A 491 30.65 36.62 -35.13
CA TRP A 491 30.14 35.41 -35.78
C TRP A 491 28.92 35.74 -36.65
N GLU A 492 28.71 34.92 -37.68
CA GLU A 492 27.50 34.86 -38.51
C GLU A 492 27.06 33.40 -38.57
N GLY A 493 25.76 33.13 -38.57
CA GLY A 493 25.26 31.75 -38.57
C GLY A 493 23.75 31.69 -38.32
N PRO A 494 23.20 30.49 -38.11
CA PRO A 494 21.76 30.29 -37.95
C PRO A 494 21.14 30.93 -36.69
N ASP A 495 21.93 31.16 -35.64
CA ASP A 495 21.49 31.65 -34.32
C ASP A 495 20.29 30.88 -33.76
N TYR A 496 20.31 29.55 -33.85
CA TYR A 496 19.26 28.77 -33.21
C TYR A 496 19.35 28.94 -31.69
N LYS A 497 18.21 28.76 -31.01
CA LYS A 497 17.95 29.19 -29.63
C LYS A 497 19.04 28.83 -28.59
N ARG A 498 19.83 27.81 -28.86
CA ARG A 498 20.86 27.28 -27.96
C ARG A 498 22.24 27.16 -28.57
N ASP A 499 22.43 27.62 -29.81
CA ASP A 499 23.74 27.63 -30.44
C ASP A 499 24.75 28.44 -29.61
N PHE A 500 26.02 28.09 -29.72
CA PHE A 500 27.06 28.75 -28.95
C PHE A 500 28.40 28.80 -29.68
N ILE A 501 29.16 29.83 -29.35
CA ILE A 501 30.55 30.00 -29.75
C ILE A 501 31.43 29.44 -28.65
N ALA A 502 32.29 28.49 -28.97
CA ALA A 502 33.10 27.76 -27.99
C ALA A 502 34.59 27.93 -28.26
N VAL A 503 35.43 27.82 -27.22
CA VAL A 503 36.89 27.74 -27.31
C VAL A 503 37.37 26.38 -26.82
N GLY A 504 38.28 25.73 -27.55
CA GLY A 504 38.88 24.46 -27.15
C GLY A 504 40.21 24.19 -27.87
N LYS A 505 40.98 23.22 -27.40
CA LYS A 505 42.18 22.78 -28.11
C LYS A 505 41.78 22.03 -29.40
N PRO A 506 42.58 22.10 -30.49
CA PRO A 506 42.27 21.41 -31.74
C PRO A 506 41.91 19.93 -31.55
N GLY A 507 40.73 19.52 -32.03
CA GLY A 507 40.23 18.14 -31.91
C GLY A 507 39.76 17.71 -30.51
N GLU A 508 39.89 18.54 -29.49
CA GLU A 508 39.43 18.26 -28.12
C GLU A 508 38.04 18.87 -27.84
N ALA A 509 37.44 18.53 -26.70
CA ALA A 509 36.21 19.19 -26.26
C ALA A 509 36.45 20.70 -26.00
N TYR A 510 35.38 21.49 -26.08
CA TYR A 510 35.46 22.90 -25.70
C TYR A 510 35.66 23.03 -24.17
N ILE A 511 36.34 24.10 -23.77
CA ILE A 511 36.65 24.47 -22.39
C ILE A 511 35.67 25.53 -21.90
N ASN A 512 35.38 26.52 -22.73
CA ASN A 512 34.46 27.61 -22.42
C ASN A 512 33.60 27.97 -23.63
N TYR A 513 32.47 28.63 -23.40
CA TYR A 513 31.53 28.99 -24.46
C TYR A 513 30.68 30.22 -24.12
N ALA A 514 30.11 30.81 -25.16
CA ALA A 514 29.16 31.92 -25.08
C ALA A 514 28.00 31.66 -26.05
N TYR A 515 26.76 31.73 -25.55
CA TYR A 515 25.57 31.51 -26.40
C TYR A 515 25.44 32.59 -27.48
N THR A 516 25.10 32.19 -28.70
CA THR A 516 24.88 33.10 -29.85
C THR A 516 23.72 34.07 -29.59
N ARG A 517 22.67 33.63 -28.89
CA ARG A 517 21.52 34.47 -28.49
C ARG A 517 21.88 35.75 -27.73
N ASN A 518 23.10 35.82 -27.15
CA ASN A 518 23.61 37.01 -26.45
C ASN A 518 24.12 38.08 -27.43
N GLY A 519 24.07 37.83 -28.74
CA GLY A 519 24.44 38.73 -29.81
C GLY A 519 25.83 38.46 -30.41
N THR A 520 26.11 39.17 -31.50
CA THR A 520 27.41 39.22 -32.16
C THR A 520 28.01 40.62 -31.95
N PRO A 521 29.26 40.76 -31.49
CA PRO A 521 30.21 39.68 -31.18
C PRO A 521 29.90 38.96 -29.85
N ALA A 522 30.14 37.64 -29.83
CA ALA A 522 30.03 36.83 -28.61
C ALA A 522 31.15 37.17 -27.63
N GLN A 523 30.83 37.33 -26.34
CA GLN A 523 31.80 37.61 -25.28
C GLN A 523 32.32 36.29 -24.71
N LEU A 524 33.49 35.85 -25.19
CA LEU A 524 34.03 34.53 -24.89
C LEU A 524 35.29 34.65 -24.01
N GLN A 525 35.27 34.03 -22.84
CA GLN A 525 36.41 34.02 -21.93
C GLN A 525 37.40 32.91 -22.30
N MET A 526 38.66 33.32 -22.50
CA MET A 526 39.76 32.45 -22.89
C MET A 526 40.27 31.63 -21.70
N PRO A 527 40.72 30.39 -21.93
CA PRO A 527 41.47 29.59 -20.96
C PRO A 527 42.70 30.31 -20.41
N THR A 528 43.14 29.86 -19.24
CA THR A 528 44.29 30.37 -18.47
C THR A 528 45.62 29.74 -18.91
N GLU A 529 45.59 28.57 -19.55
CA GLU A 529 46.77 27.94 -20.14
C GLU A 529 47.16 28.56 -21.49
N PRO A 530 48.42 29.03 -21.67
CA PRO A 530 48.92 29.49 -22.96
C PRO A 530 49.00 28.35 -24.00
N GLY A 531 48.84 28.68 -25.28
CA GLY A 531 48.94 27.70 -26.38
C GLY A 531 48.02 27.99 -27.56
N ASP A 532 47.92 27.03 -28.48
CA ASP A 532 47.05 27.14 -29.66
C ASP A 532 45.66 26.54 -29.39
N TYR A 533 44.63 27.29 -29.75
CA TYR A 533 43.22 26.95 -29.57
C TYR A 533 42.42 27.22 -30.84
N GLU A 534 41.19 26.72 -30.86
CA GLU A 534 40.20 26.99 -31.91
C GLU A 534 38.94 27.57 -31.30
N ILE A 535 38.39 28.56 -31.99
CA ILE A 535 37.04 29.07 -31.75
C ILE A 535 36.08 28.41 -32.72
N ARG A 536 34.94 27.93 -32.22
CA ARG A 536 34.02 27.07 -32.95
C ARG A 536 32.60 27.61 -32.87
N TYR A 537 31.87 27.61 -33.97
CA TYR A 537 30.40 27.73 -33.94
C TYR A 537 29.83 26.33 -33.78
N VAL A 538 29.03 26.11 -32.74
CA VAL A 538 28.47 24.80 -32.40
C VAL A 538 26.95 24.85 -32.39
N LEU A 539 26.33 23.92 -33.13
CA LEU A 539 24.90 23.63 -33.08
C LEU A 539 24.60 22.81 -31.82
N ASP A 540 23.68 23.26 -30.96
CA ASP A 540 23.44 22.62 -29.65
C ASP A 540 22.83 21.21 -29.74
N GLN A 541 22.10 20.92 -30.82
CA GLN A 541 21.28 19.72 -30.97
C GLN A 541 22.11 18.44 -30.78
N ASP A 542 23.25 18.34 -31.45
CA ASP A 542 24.17 17.19 -31.44
C ASP A 542 25.64 17.59 -31.24
N ARG A 543 25.90 18.89 -30.98
CA ARG A 543 27.22 19.50 -30.87
C ARG A 543 28.01 19.52 -32.18
N GLU A 544 27.33 19.50 -33.32
CA GLU A 544 27.98 19.63 -34.62
C GLU A 544 28.69 20.98 -34.77
N ILE A 545 29.92 20.94 -35.25
CA ILE A 545 30.76 22.13 -35.47
C ILE A 545 30.62 22.54 -36.93
N ILE A 546 29.98 23.68 -37.18
CA ILE A 546 29.74 24.19 -38.55
C ILE A 546 30.67 25.33 -38.96
N ALA A 547 31.49 25.86 -38.04
CA ALA A 547 32.57 26.79 -38.33
C ALA A 547 33.71 26.67 -37.31
N THR A 548 34.96 26.91 -37.75
CA THR A 548 36.16 26.90 -36.90
C THR A 548 37.16 27.96 -37.35
N ALA A 549 37.80 28.62 -36.39
CA ALA A 549 38.91 29.54 -36.63
C ALA A 549 39.99 29.42 -35.53
N PRO A 550 41.30 29.46 -35.87
CA PRO A 550 42.38 29.33 -34.88
C PRO A 550 42.62 30.62 -34.09
N ILE A 551 43.16 30.48 -32.87
CA ILE A 551 43.64 31.57 -32.01
C ILE A 551 44.81 31.09 -31.14
N THR A 552 45.84 31.93 -30.96
CA THR A 552 46.95 31.63 -30.04
C THR A 552 46.82 32.44 -28.76
N LEU A 553 46.82 31.75 -27.61
CA LEU A 553 46.81 32.37 -26.28
C LEU A 553 48.22 32.60 -25.76
N VAL A 554 48.51 33.85 -25.40
CA VAL A 554 49.80 34.26 -24.84
C VAL A 554 49.70 34.42 -23.32
N ALA A 555 50.77 34.06 -22.61
CA ALA A 555 50.85 34.20 -21.16
C ALA A 555 50.69 35.67 -20.73
N VAL A 556 50.02 35.87 -19.61
CA VAL A 556 49.87 37.18 -18.98
C VAL A 556 50.93 37.35 -17.89
N ALA A 557 51.58 38.52 -17.84
CA ALA A 557 52.54 38.84 -16.79
C ALA A 557 51.83 39.52 -15.62
N ALA A 558 52.17 39.14 -14.39
CA ALA A 558 51.71 39.78 -13.17
C ALA A 558 52.86 39.91 -12.14
N SER A 559 52.72 40.84 -11.21
CA SER A 559 53.62 41.02 -10.09
C SER A 559 52.86 41.47 -8.83
N VAL A 560 53.40 41.15 -7.66
CA VAL A 560 52.92 41.62 -6.35
C VAL A 560 54.12 42.11 -5.54
N SER A 561 53.99 43.27 -4.90
CA SER A 561 55.09 43.93 -4.19
C SER A 561 54.71 44.29 -2.74
N PRO A 562 54.50 43.30 -1.85
CA PRO A 562 54.22 43.58 -0.44
C PRO A 562 55.47 44.15 0.29
N PRO A 563 55.29 44.80 1.45
CA PRO A 563 56.39 45.10 2.35
C PRO A 563 57.05 43.80 2.86
N ALA A 564 58.31 43.90 3.33
CA ALA A 564 59.04 42.74 3.85
C ALA A 564 58.43 42.16 5.14
N THR A 565 57.89 43.04 6.00
CA THR A 565 57.23 42.65 7.25
C THR A 565 55.90 43.37 7.43
N ALA A 566 55.00 42.77 8.20
CA ALA A 566 53.76 43.39 8.66
C ALA A 566 53.38 42.86 10.05
N THR A 567 52.58 43.61 10.79
CA THR A 567 52.07 43.18 12.09
C THR A 567 50.86 42.24 11.91
N ALA A 568 50.76 41.22 12.76
CA ALA A 568 49.65 40.28 12.81
C ALA A 568 48.30 41.02 12.87
N GLY A 569 47.36 40.65 12.00
CA GLY A 569 46.04 41.26 11.89
C GLY A 569 45.96 42.58 11.11
N ALA A 570 47.09 43.18 10.71
CA ALA A 570 47.14 44.49 10.06
C ALA A 570 46.59 44.49 8.63
N MET A 571 46.00 45.62 8.20
CA MET A 571 45.69 45.87 6.79
C MET A 571 46.96 46.33 6.05
N VAL A 572 47.43 45.52 5.10
CA VAL A 572 48.61 45.83 4.28
C VAL A 572 48.18 46.25 2.88
N ALA A 573 48.69 47.39 2.45
CA ALA A 573 48.60 47.85 1.08
C ALA A 573 49.62 47.09 0.21
N VAL A 574 49.14 46.24 -0.69
CA VAL A 574 49.97 45.46 -1.62
C VAL A 574 49.84 46.03 -3.04
N PRO A 575 50.83 46.77 -3.54
CA PRO A 575 50.92 47.10 -4.96
C PRO A 575 50.99 45.83 -5.81
N TRP A 576 50.29 45.84 -6.94
CA TRP A 576 50.28 44.73 -7.89
C TRP A 576 50.23 45.23 -9.33
N GLU A 577 50.74 44.43 -10.26
CA GLU A 577 50.53 44.57 -11.70
C GLU A 577 49.97 43.26 -12.23
N GLY A 578 49.07 43.31 -13.21
CA GLY A 578 48.43 42.11 -13.73
C GLY A 578 47.22 42.43 -14.59
N PRO A 579 46.50 41.40 -15.06
CA PRO A 579 45.38 41.58 -15.96
C PRO A 579 44.16 42.31 -15.39
N ASP A 580 43.99 42.33 -14.06
CA ASP A 580 42.79 42.82 -13.35
C ASP A 580 41.49 42.29 -13.96
N TYR A 581 41.45 40.99 -14.26
CA TYR A 581 40.22 40.38 -14.74
C TYR A 581 39.15 40.40 -13.65
N THR A 582 37.90 40.28 -14.09
CA THR A 582 36.75 40.28 -13.18
C THR A 582 36.94 39.25 -12.07
N ARG A 583 37.01 39.74 -10.82
CA ARG A 583 37.18 38.96 -9.58
C ARG A 583 38.56 38.37 -9.33
N ASP A 584 39.59 38.76 -10.09
CA ASP A 584 40.97 38.52 -9.69
C ASP A 584 41.22 39.07 -8.27
N PHE A 585 42.16 38.45 -7.56
CA PHE A 585 42.40 38.81 -6.17
C PHE A 585 43.84 38.58 -5.74
N ILE A 586 44.26 39.41 -4.80
CA ILE A 586 45.53 39.29 -4.08
C ILE A 586 45.26 38.55 -2.78
N ALA A 587 45.93 37.43 -2.57
CA ALA A 587 45.71 36.55 -1.44
C ALA A 587 46.95 36.42 -0.56
N VAL A 588 46.76 36.17 0.74
CA VAL A 588 47.82 35.85 1.70
C VAL A 588 47.64 34.43 2.24
N GLY A 589 48.70 33.62 2.24
CA GLY A 589 48.68 32.25 2.76
C GLY A 589 50.08 31.73 3.09
N LYS A 590 50.18 30.64 3.86
CA LYS A 590 51.48 29.99 4.12
C LYS A 590 52.01 29.37 2.81
N PRO A 591 53.33 29.30 2.59
CA PRO A 591 53.91 28.69 1.39
C PRO A 591 53.34 27.31 1.07
N GLY A 592 52.81 27.13 -0.15
CA GLY A 592 52.18 25.88 -0.60
C GLY A 592 50.82 25.53 0.03
N GLU A 593 50.32 26.30 0.99
CA GLU A 593 49.00 26.11 1.61
C GLU A 593 47.93 27.02 0.99
N PRO A 594 46.63 26.72 1.18
CA PRO A 594 45.56 27.64 0.78
C PRO A 594 45.71 29.04 1.40
N TYR A 595 45.15 30.06 0.73
CA TYR A 595 45.14 31.39 1.29
C TYR A 595 44.20 31.48 2.50
N VAL A 596 44.56 32.33 3.46
CA VAL A 596 43.80 32.60 4.69
C VAL A 596 42.95 33.86 4.54
N ASN A 597 43.46 34.86 3.81
CA ASN A 597 42.74 36.10 3.55
C ASN A 597 43.04 36.63 2.15
N TYR A 598 42.21 37.52 1.63
CA TYR A 598 42.36 38.07 0.30
C TYR A 598 41.63 39.40 0.09
N ALA A 599 42.02 40.11 -0.97
CA ALA A 599 41.36 41.30 -1.47
C ALA A 599 41.24 41.25 -2.99
N TYR A 600 40.05 41.49 -3.52
CA TYR A 600 39.85 41.60 -4.96
C TYR A 600 40.64 42.78 -5.53
N THR A 601 41.30 42.56 -6.68
CA THR A 601 42.05 43.59 -7.41
C THR A 601 41.14 44.77 -7.81
N SER A 602 39.87 44.49 -8.11
CA SER A 602 38.85 45.50 -8.42
C SER A 602 38.55 46.50 -7.29
N ARG A 603 38.99 46.23 -6.04
CA ARG A 603 38.85 47.20 -4.93
C ARG A 603 39.88 48.32 -4.97
N GLY A 604 40.92 48.18 -5.79
CA GLY A 604 41.96 49.19 -5.98
C GLY A 604 43.37 48.62 -5.99
N ASN A 605 44.30 49.47 -6.44
CA ASN A 605 45.74 49.22 -6.45
C ASN A 605 46.43 50.38 -5.71
N PRO A 606 47.08 50.16 -4.56
CA PRO A 606 47.35 48.88 -3.89
C PRO A 606 46.11 48.14 -3.36
N ALA A 607 46.12 46.80 -3.44
CA ALA A 607 45.11 45.95 -2.82
C ALA A 607 45.27 45.96 -1.29
N GLN A 608 44.16 46.12 -0.56
CA GLN A 608 44.17 46.18 0.91
C GLN A 608 43.92 44.78 1.47
N VAL A 609 44.98 44.04 1.81
CA VAL A 609 44.91 42.66 2.29
C VAL A 609 45.11 42.64 3.80
N GLN A 610 44.18 42.03 4.54
CA GLN A 610 44.34 41.83 5.99
C GLN A 610 45.27 40.65 6.26
N MET A 611 46.31 40.89 7.06
CA MET A 611 47.27 39.88 7.45
C MET A 611 46.69 38.90 8.48
N PRO A 612 47.14 37.63 8.47
CA PRO A 612 46.79 36.66 9.51
C PRO A 612 47.18 37.15 10.91
N VAL A 613 46.48 36.64 11.93
CA VAL A 613 46.77 36.91 13.34
C VAL A 613 47.90 36.06 13.91
N GLU A 614 48.21 34.93 13.26
CA GLU A 614 49.33 34.07 13.63
C GLU A 614 50.65 34.65 13.06
N PRO A 615 51.67 34.91 13.89
CA PRO A 615 52.98 35.34 13.41
C PRO A 615 53.70 34.23 12.61
N GLY A 616 54.49 34.60 11.62
CA GLY A 616 55.27 33.65 10.81
C GLY A 616 55.53 34.13 9.37
N ASP A 617 56.08 33.25 8.53
CA ASP A 617 56.36 33.55 7.12
C ASP A 617 55.16 33.17 6.22
N TYR A 618 54.76 34.11 5.36
CA TYR A 618 53.63 33.98 4.45
C TYR A 618 54.01 34.40 3.03
N GLU A 619 53.16 34.04 2.08
CA GLU A 619 53.22 34.44 0.69
C GLU A 619 52.00 35.30 0.33
N ILE A 620 52.26 36.37 -0.40
CA ILE A 620 51.27 37.16 -1.11
C ILE A 620 51.23 36.69 -2.57
N ARG A 621 50.03 36.42 -3.08
CA ARG A 621 49.83 35.79 -4.39
C ARG A 621 48.84 36.59 -5.22
N TYR A 622 49.13 36.80 -6.50
CA TYR A 622 48.13 37.21 -7.49
C TYR A 622 47.44 35.96 -8.01
N VAL A 623 46.11 35.89 -7.88
CA VAL A 623 45.32 34.73 -8.28
C VAL A 623 44.26 35.11 -9.30
N LEU A 624 44.24 34.38 -10.41
CA LEU A 624 43.19 34.44 -11.44
C LEU A 624 41.91 33.76 -10.92
N ASP A 625 40.75 34.41 -10.98
CA ASP A 625 39.49 33.81 -10.47
C ASP A 625 38.97 32.66 -11.35
N GLN A 626 39.36 32.64 -12.63
CA GLN A 626 38.89 31.70 -13.65
C GLN A 626 39.09 30.24 -13.23
N ASP A 627 40.28 29.91 -12.73
CA ASP A 627 40.71 28.56 -12.39
C ASP A 627 41.55 28.49 -11.11
N ARG A 628 41.72 29.62 -10.39
CA ARG A 628 42.57 29.77 -9.20
C ARG A 628 44.08 29.65 -9.49
N GLU A 629 44.51 29.84 -10.74
CA GLU A 629 45.93 29.85 -11.07
C GLU A 629 46.66 31.02 -10.40
N ILE A 630 47.84 30.73 -9.84
CA ILE A 630 48.73 31.71 -9.22
C ILE A 630 49.74 32.16 -10.28
N ILE A 631 49.64 33.43 -10.68
CA ILE A 631 50.50 33.99 -11.76
C ILE A 631 51.60 34.92 -11.24
N ALA A 632 51.58 35.27 -9.95
CA ALA A 632 52.66 35.98 -9.27
C ALA A 632 52.69 35.65 -7.77
N THR A 633 53.87 35.67 -7.15
CA THR A 633 54.05 35.41 -5.70
C THR A 633 55.20 36.24 -5.13
N ALA A 634 55.06 36.73 -3.90
CA ALA A 634 56.10 37.39 -3.11
C ALA A 634 55.97 37.01 -1.62
N THR A 635 57.07 37.03 -0.87
CA THR A 635 57.09 36.65 0.56
C THR A 635 56.87 37.85 1.49
N ILE A 636 56.28 37.60 2.66
CA ILE A 636 56.12 38.58 3.75
C ILE A 636 56.23 37.88 5.12
N THR A 637 56.90 38.49 6.10
CA THR A 637 56.96 37.99 7.48
C THR A 637 56.00 38.75 8.38
N ILE A 638 55.13 38.02 9.09
CA ILE A 638 54.13 38.55 10.01
C ILE A 638 54.69 38.53 11.43
N GLU A 639 54.83 39.70 12.04
CA GLU A 639 55.31 39.91 13.41
C GLU A 639 54.14 39.94 14.40
N ALA A 640 54.37 39.53 15.65
CA ALA A 640 53.34 39.55 16.69
C ALA A 640 52.83 40.97 16.98
N ALA A 641 51.51 41.11 17.15
CA ALA A 641 50.92 42.36 17.61
C ALA A 641 51.25 42.61 19.09
N SER A 642 51.47 43.87 19.47
CA SER A 642 51.75 44.27 20.85
C SER A 642 50.80 45.38 21.31
N ALA A 643 50.38 45.34 22.57
CA ALA A 643 49.55 46.39 23.17
C ALA A 643 49.91 46.65 24.64
N SER A 644 49.40 47.74 25.20
CA SER A 644 49.44 48.08 26.62
C SER A 644 48.14 48.75 27.07
N VAL A 645 47.77 48.57 28.34
CA VAL A 645 46.61 49.23 28.98
C VAL A 645 47.05 49.78 30.32
N THR A 646 46.68 51.02 30.63
CA THR A 646 47.13 51.74 31.83
C THR A 646 45.95 52.30 32.64
N PRO A 647 45.10 51.45 33.25
CA PRO A 647 44.00 51.91 34.09
C PRO A 647 44.49 52.56 35.39
N PRO A 648 43.67 53.39 36.06
CA PRO A 648 43.94 53.80 37.44
C PRO A 648 43.96 52.58 38.38
N ALA A 649 44.68 52.68 39.50
CA ALA A 649 44.80 51.57 40.46
C ALA A 649 43.47 51.22 41.15
N THR A 650 42.57 52.19 41.29
CA THR A 650 41.27 52.01 41.95
C THR A 650 40.17 52.76 41.21
N ALA A 651 38.95 52.23 41.22
CA ALA A 651 37.74 52.92 40.78
C ALA A 651 36.55 52.58 41.69
N THR A 652 35.51 53.40 41.66
CA THR A 652 34.25 53.11 42.38
C THR A 652 33.33 52.23 41.55
N ALA A 653 32.57 51.37 42.21
CA ALA A 653 31.55 50.53 41.58
C ALA A 653 30.62 51.35 40.67
N GLY A 654 30.38 50.83 39.45
CA GLY A 654 29.52 51.46 38.43
C GLY A 654 30.12 52.67 37.68
N ALA A 655 31.30 53.17 38.07
CA ALA A 655 31.86 54.39 37.49
C ALA A 655 32.37 54.20 36.05
N MET A 656 32.29 55.26 35.24
CA MET A 656 33.00 55.33 33.96
C MET A 656 34.48 55.66 34.18
N VAL A 657 35.38 54.77 33.75
CA VAL A 657 36.82 54.94 33.89
C VAL A 657 37.47 55.15 32.53
N ALA A 658 38.28 56.20 32.44
CA ALA A 658 39.16 56.46 31.31
C ALA A 658 40.39 55.55 31.40
N VAL A 659 40.55 54.65 30.44
CA VAL A 659 41.70 53.72 30.34
C VAL A 659 42.56 54.11 29.13
N PRO A 660 43.72 54.75 29.35
CA PRO A 660 44.74 54.89 28.32
C PRO A 660 45.22 53.52 27.81
N TRP A 661 45.43 53.42 26.51
CA TRP A 661 45.93 52.20 25.89
C TRP A 661 46.86 52.52 24.71
N GLU A 662 47.75 51.59 24.39
CA GLU A 662 48.51 51.56 23.14
C GLU A 662 48.30 50.19 22.51
N GLY A 663 48.26 50.10 21.18
CA GLY A 663 47.99 48.84 20.50
C GLY A 663 47.68 49.03 19.03
N PRO A 664 47.37 47.95 18.31
CA PRO A 664 47.14 48.00 16.87
C PRO A 664 45.91 48.82 16.44
N ASP A 665 44.91 48.97 17.32
CA ASP A 665 43.63 49.65 17.05
C ASP A 665 42.94 49.14 15.79
N TYR A 666 42.91 47.81 15.63
CA TYR A 666 42.19 47.22 14.53
C TYR A 666 40.69 47.45 14.67
N THR A 667 39.99 47.32 13.55
CA THR A 667 38.55 47.57 13.51
C THR A 667 37.85 46.66 14.52
N ARG A 668 37.15 47.28 15.48
CA ARG A 668 36.39 46.64 16.57
C ARG A 668 37.24 46.04 17.70
N ASP A 669 38.53 46.31 17.77
CA ASP A 669 39.30 46.06 18.99
C ASP A 669 38.67 46.78 20.17
N PHE A 670 38.84 46.23 21.37
CA PHE A 670 38.16 46.75 22.54
C PHE A 670 38.95 46.55 23.83
N ILE A 671 38.73 47.49 24.74
CA ILE A 671 39.22 47.43 26.12
C ILE A 671 38.10 46.87 26.99
N ALA A 672 38.37 45.77 27.67
CA ALA A 672 37.38 45.03 28.45
C ALA A 672 37.74 45.02 29.93
N VAL A 673 36.74 44.93 30.82
CA VAL A 673 36.91 44.71 32.26
C VAL A 673 36.29 43.38 32.68
N GLY A 674 37.00 42.57 33.45
CA GLY A 674 36.53 41.26 33.94
C GLY A 674 37.30 40.80 35.17
N LYS A 675 36.79 39.80 35.90
CA LYS A 675 37.56 39.19 37.00
C LYS A 675 38.74 38.40 36.42
N PRO A 676 39.88 38.30 37.13
CA PRO A 676 41.04 37.54 36.66
C PRO A 676 40.69 36.14 36.15
N GLY A 677 41.05 35.82 34.91
CA GLY A 677 40.75 34.54 34.26
C GLY A 677 39.28 34.28 33.88
N GLU A 678 38.34 35.16 34.24
CA GLU A 678 36.92 35.06 33.88
C GLU A 678 36.59 35.90 32.63
N PRO A 679 35.46 35.65 31.94
CA PRO A 679 35.00 36.53 30.86
C PRO A 679 34.86 37.99 31.31
N TYR A 680 35.00 38.91 30.35
CA TYR A 680 34.73 40.32 30.63
C TYR A 680 33.23 40.53 30.88
N VAL A 681 32.93 41.51 31.74
CA VAL A 681 31.56 41.90 32.10
C VAL A 681 31.15 43.22 31.44
N ASN A 682 32.11 44.06 31.07
CA ASN A 682 31.87 45.30 30.34
C ASN A 682 33.06 45.62 29.42
N TYR A 683 32.84 46.47 28.42
CA TYR A 683 33.89 46.83 27.46
C TYR A 683 33.61 48.15 26.74
N ALA A 684 34.66 48.71 26.14
CA ALA A 684 34.58 49.85 25.23
C ALA A 684 35.48 49.63 24.02
N TYR A 685 34.93 49.81 22.82
CA TYR A 685 35.72 49.75 21.58
C TYR A 685 36.82 50.82 21.59
N THR A 686 38.03 50.45 21.17
CA THR A 686 39.18 51.34 21.02
C THR A 686 38.89 52.48 20.05
N SER A 687 38.08 52.20 19.01
CA SER A 687 37.61 53.18 18.02
C SER A 687 36.77 54.34 18.59
N ARG A 688 36.28 54.22 19.84
CA ARG A 688 35.53 55.32 20.51
C ARG A 688 36.45 56.40 21.07
N GLY A 689 37.76 56.15 21.12
CA GLY A 689 38.77 57.10 21.57
C GLY A 689 39.79 56.51 22.53
N ASN A 690 40.88 57.25 22.70
CA ASN A 690 41.95 56.96 23.65
C ASN A 690 42.13 58.19 24.55
N PRO A 691 41.86 58.11 25.87
CA PRO A 691 41.51 56.91 26.65
C PRO A 691 40.13 56.29 26.33
N ALA A 692 40.05 54.95 26.37
CA ALA A 692 38.78 54.23 26.25
C ALA A 692 37.93 54.42 27.52
N GLN A 693 36.64 54.70 27.36
CA GLN A 693 35.72 54.92 28.48
C GLN A 693 35.02 53.61 28.85
N VAL A 694 35.54 52.90 29.85
CA VAL A 694 35.03 51.58 30.28
C VAL A 694 34.21 51.75 31.56
N GLN A 695 32.98 51.26 31.57
CA GLN A 695 32.13 51.26 32.76
C GLN A 695 32.55 50.12 33.70
N MET A 696 32.83 50.46 34.96
CA MET A 696 33.24 49.49 35.96
C MET A 696 32.05 48.69 36.49
N PRO A 697 32.27 47.43 36.90
CA PRO A 697 31.24 46.59 37.50
C PRO A 697 30.70 47.19 38.80
N VAL A 698 29.47 46.82 39.17
CA VAL A 698 28.85 47.27 40.44
C VAL A 698 29.27 46.43 41.65
N GLU A 699 29.81 45.23 41.43
CA GLU A 699 30.35 44.37 42.48
C GLU A 699 31.78 44.82 42.86
N PRO A 700 32.07 45.10 44.15
CA PRO A 700 33.42 45.44 44.59
C PRO A 700 34.37 44.24 44.51
N GLY A 701 35.64 44.47 44.18
CA GLY A 701 36.64 43.40 44.06
C GLY A 701 37.86 43.77 43.23
N ASP A 702 38.71 42.78 42.96
CA ASP A 702 39.86 42.93 42.07
C ASP A 702 39.47 42.49 40.65
N TYR A 703 39.77 43.33 39.67
CA TYR A 703 39.43 43.14 38.26
C TYR A 703 40.66 43.36 37.37
N GLU A 704 40.58 42.83 36.15
CA GLU A 704 41.54 43.05 35.07
C GLU A 704 40.91 43.92 33.99
N ILE A 705 41.71 44.87 33.50
CA ILE A 705 41.48 45.57 32.26
C ILE A 705 42.33 44.93 31.18
N ARG A 706 41.72 44.62 30.03
CA ARG A 706 42.32 43.81 28.97
C ARG A 706 42.21 44.51 27.63
N TYR A 707 43.28 44.51 26.85
CA TYR A 707 43.22 44.82 25.42
C TYR A 707 42.89 43.54 24.66
N VAL A 708 41.82 43.56 23.88
CA VAL A 708 41.33 42.38 23.16
C VAL A 708 41.25 42.66 21.67
N LEU A 709 41.88 41.80 20.87
CA LEU A 709 41.78 41.79 19.41
C LEU A 709 40.42 41.23 18.98
N ASP A 710 39.70 41.89 18.08
CA ASP A 710 38.37 41.40 17.64
C ASP A 710 38.46 40.17 16.73
N GLN A 711 39.58 40.02 16.00
CA GLN A 711 39.77 38.98 14.98
C GLN A 711 39.58 37.56 15.53
N ASP A 712 40.13 37.29 16.72
CA ASP A 712 40.14 35.97 17.37
C ASP A 712 39.85 36.01 18.87
N ARG A 713 39.55 37.19 19.42
CA ARG A 713 39.34 37.44 20.87
C ARG A 713 40.60 37.25 21.72
N GLU A 714 41.79 37.29 21.11
CA GLU A 714 43.04 37.18 21.85
C GLU A 714 43.26 38.39 22.77
N ILE A 715 43.71 38.11 24.01
CA ILE A 715 44.09 39.12 24.99
C ILE A 715 45.60 39.37 24.86
N ILE A 716 45.98 40.53 24.32
CA ILE A 716 47.40 40.86 24.07
C ILE A 716 48.00 41.85 25.09
N ALA A 717 47.18 42.39 26.00
CA ALA A 717 47.63 43.17 27.15
C ALA A 717 46.65 43.08 28.33
N THR A 718 47.15 43.15 29.57
CA THR A 718 46.32 43.11 30.79
C THR A 718 46.92 43.98 31.90
N ALA A 719 46.07 44.65 32.68
CA ALA A 719 46.45 45.41 33.88
C ALA A 719 45.37 45.31 34.97
N MET A 720 45.77 45.35 36.25
CA MET A 720 44.86 45.21 37.39
C MET A 720 44.20 46.53 37.78
N ILE A 721 42.95 46.47 38.25
CA ILE A 721 42.20 47.57 38.87
C ILE A 721 41.37 47.06 40.06
N LYS A 722 41.33 47.81 41.15
CA LYS A 722 40.51 47.49 42.32
C LYS A 722 39.24 48.32 42.38
N ILE A 723 38.08 47.67 42.44
CA ILE A 723 36.76 48.30 42.50
C ILE A 723 36.29 48.41 43.95
N SER A 724 36.08 49.63 44.44
CA SER A 724 35.55 49.91 45.78
C SER A 724 34.04 50.06 45.78
N ALA A 725 33.40 49.66 46.87
CA ALA A 725 31.95 49.84 47.06
C ALA A 725 31.53 51.32 46.96
N VAL A 726 30.34 51.54 46.43
CA VAL A 726 29.69 52.86 46.34
C VAL A 726 28.50 52.90 47.31
N THR A 727 28.26 54.04 47.94
CA THR A 727 27.20 54.24 48.93
C THR A 727 26.33 55.43 48.59
N ALA A 728 25.06 55.39 48.95
CA ALA A 728 24.15 56.53 48.86
C ALA A 728 23.41 56.78 50.19
N HIS A 729 22.86 57.97 50.34
CA HIS A 729 22.05 58.39 51.48
C HIS A 729 20.85 59.19 51.00
N LEU A 730 19.67 58.89 51.55
CA LEU A 730 18.41 59.58 51.27
C LEU A 730 17.91 60.28 52.54
N THR A 731 17.35 61.49 52.41
CA THR A 731 16.79 62.25 53.54
C THR A 731 15.33 62.67 53.27
N PRO A 732 14.38 61.73 53.11
CA PRO A 732 12.96 62.05 52.89
C PRO A 732 12.25 62.55 54.16
N PRO A 733 11.05 63.15 54.05
CA PRO A 733 10.16 63.33 55.20
C PRO A 733 9.75 61.98 55.80
N GLN A 734 9.32 61.96 57.06
CA GLN A 734 8.87 60.72 57.73
C GLN A 734 7.52 60.20 57.20
N ALA A 735 6.67 61.11 56.72
CA ALA A 735 5.37 60.77 56.16
C ALA A 735 5.00 61.70 55.00
N ALA A 736 4.20 61.19 54.08
CA ALA A 736 3.68 61.94 52.94
C ALA A 736 2.25 61.51 52.61
N PRO A 737 1.37 62.42 52.15
CA PRO A 737 0.03 62.03 51.74
C PRO A 737 0.04 61.21 50.44
N VAL A 738 -0.96 60.35 50.26
CA VAL A 738 -1.22 59.64 48.99
C VAL A 738 -1.24 60.62 47.81
N GLY A 739 -0.64 60.22 46.69
CA GLY A 739 -0.56 61.03 45.46
C GLY A 739 0.34 62.27 45.53
N ALA A 740 0.97 62.57 46.67
CA ALA A 740 1.83 63.74 46.80
C ALA A 740 3.18 63.56 46.09
N THR A 741 3.68 64.60 45.41
CA THR A 741 5.08 64.63 44.98
C THR A 741 5.99 65.07 46.13
N VAL A 742 6.86 64.18 46.59
CA VAL A 742 7.79 64.41 47.70
C VAL A 742 9.17 64.77 47.17
N ALA A 743 9.74 65.85 47.72
CA ALA A 743 11.13 66.20 47.52
C ALA A 743 12.03 65.34 48.44
N VAL A 744 12.90 64.53 47.86
CA VAL A 744 13.83 63.63 48.53
C VAL A 744 15.26 64.12 48.29
N PRO A 745 15.86 64.87 49.24
CA PRO A 745 17.28 65.15 49.21
C PRO A 745 18.10 63.86 49.23
N TRP A 746 19.18 63.82 48.46
CA TRP A 746 20.02 62.63 48.35
C TRP A 746 21.50 62.98 48.20
N ILE A 747 22.36 62.06 48.61
CA ILE A 747 23.81 62.06 48.36
C ILE A 747 24.14 60.70 47.76
N GLY A 748 24.77 60.66 46.60
CA GLY A 748 25.04 59.42 45.89
C GLY A 748 25.93 59.65 44.66
N PRO A 749 26.22 58.60 43.89
CA PRO A 749 27.10 58.69 42.73
C PRO A 749 26.56 59.54 41.56
N ASP A 750 25.24 59.75 41.46
CA ASP A 750 24.58 60.51 40.38
C ASP A 750 25.00 60.06 38.97
N TYR A 751 25.11 58.75 38.74
CA TYR A 751 25.36 58.28 37.38
C TYR A 751 24.14 58.60 36.51
N THR A 752 24.36 58.77 35.20
CA THR A 752 23.42 59.40 34.25
C THR A 752 21.99 58.84 34.24
N ARG A 753 21.77 57.64 34.77
CA ARG A 753 20.46 56.99 34.81
C ARG A 753 20.03 56.53 36.21
N ASP A 754 20.80 56.83 37.24
CA ASP A 754 20.42 56.50 38.62
C ASP A 754 19.08 57.14 38.99
N PHE A 755 18.29 56.47 39.82
CA PHE A 755 16.97 56.95 40.19
C PHE A 755 16.63 56.63 41.64
N ILE A 756 15.72 57.43 42.19
CA ILE A 756 15.11 57.20 43.49
C ILE A 756 13.70 56.67 43.27
N ALA A 757 13.45 55.49 43.78
CA ALA A 757 12.20 54.77 43.58
C ALA A 757 11.44 54.63 44.91
N VAL A 758 10.10 54.63 44.86
CA VAL A 758 9.23 54.32 46.01
C VAL A 758 8.52 52.99 45.77
N GLY A 759 8.54 52.10 46.75
CA GLY A 759 7.87 50.79 46.69
C GLY A 759 7.60 50.25 48.08
N LYS A 760 6.81 49.18 48.20
CA LYS A 760 6.68 48.48 49.48
C LYS A 760 7.95 47.67 49.77
N PRO A 761 8.29 47.41 51.04
CA PRO A 761 9.40 46.52 51.40
C PRO A 761 9.37 45.22 50.59
N ASP A 762 10.50 44.86 50.00
CA ASP A 762 10.70 43.67 49.15
C ASP A 762 9.80 43.54 47.89
N GLU A 763 8.98 44.55 47.58
CA GLU A 763 8.19 44.61 46.35
C GLU A 763 8.86 45.51 45.30
N PRO A 764 8.55 45.35 43.99
CA PRO A 764 8.98 46.30 42.96
C PRO A 764 8.58 47.74 43.30
N TYR A 765 9.34 48.71 42.81
CA TYR A 765 8.97 50.10 42.94
C TYR A 765 7.71 50.42 42.10
N ILE A 766 6.91 51.35 42.60
CA ILE A 766 5.66 51.80 42.00
C ILE A 766 5.95 53.04 41.15
N ASN A 767 6.62 54.04 41.76
CA ASN A 767 7.00 55.29 41.11
C ASN A 767 8.49 55.57 41.32
N TYR A 768 9.07 56.43 40.49
CA TYR A 768 10.47 56.82 40.60
C TYR A 768 10.74 58.21 40.01
N ALA A 769 11.89 58.78 40.35
CA ALA A 769 12.43 59.98 39.74
C ALA A 769 13.92 59.82 39.47
N TYR A 770 14.41 60.22 38.30
CA TYR A 770 15.85 60.16 38.02
C TYR A 770 16.59 61.21 38.86
N THR A 771 17.76 60.83 39.35
CA THR A 771 18.66 61.71 40.13
C THR A 771 19.11 62.93 39.32
N LYS A 772 19.38 62.75 38.02
CA LYS A 772 19.71 63.84 37.08
C LYS A 772 18.63 64.94 36.97
N ASP A 773 17.37 64.64 37.30
CA ASP A 773 16.26 65.59 37.16
C ASP A 773 16.28 66.64 38.29
N GLY A 774 17.09 66.41 39.33
CA GLY A 774 17.41 67.39 40.36
C GLY A 774 17.67 66.78 41.74
N ASN A 775 18.30 67.58 42.60
CA ASN A 775 18.47 67.30 44.02
C ASN A 775 17.88 68.47 44.83
N PRO A 776 16.74 68.29 45.53
CA PRO A 776 16.04 67.03 45.82
C PRO A 776 15.36 66.38 44.59
N ALA A 777 15.37 65.04 44.54
CA ALA A 777 14.58 64.29 43.57
C ALA A 777 13.09 64.37 43.93
N ARG A 778 12.21 64.47 42.93
CA ARG A 778 10.76 64.67 43.13
C ARG A 778 9.99 63.39 42.83
N VAL A 779 9.72 62.59 43.85
CA VAL A 779 9.09 61.25 43.72
C VAL A 779 7.60 61.34 44.06
N GLU A 780 6.74 60.85 43.17
CA GLU A 780 5.28 60.80 43.37
C GLU A 780 4.88 59.62 44.27
N MET A 781 4.10 59.88 45.31
CA MET A 781 3.70 58.89 46.30
C MET A 781 2.54 58.02 45.81
N PRO A 782 2.55 56.71 46.11
CA PRO A 782 1.47 55.81 45.73
C PRO A 782 0.08 56.24 46.22
N ALA A 783 -0.95 55.81 45.50
CA ALA A 783 -2.36 56.15 45.77
C ALA A 783 -2.98 55.45 47.00
N THR A 784 -2.27 54.47 47.58
CA THR A 784 -2.76 53.69 48.73
C THR A 784 -1.93 53.98 49.98
N PRO A 785 -2.57 54.26 51.13
CA PRO A 785 -1.85 54.52 52.37
C PRO A 785 -1.18 53.24 52.90
N GLY A 786 -0.07 53.39 53.63
CA GLY A 786 0.68 52.27 54.20
C GLY A 786 2.16 52.58 54.40
N ASP A 787 2.93 51.56 54.75
CA ASP A 787 4.39 51.66 54.89
C ASP A 787 5.09 51.35 53.57
N TYR A 788 5.96 52.25 53.16
CA TYR A 788 6.74 52.21 51.93
C TYR A 788 8.22 52.45 52.24
N GLU A 789 9.06 52.25 51.23
CA GLU A 789 10.47 52.57 51.25
C GLU A 789 10.85 53.38 50.02
N LEU A 790 11.74 54.34 50.24
CA LEU A 790 12.47 55.03 49.18
C LEU A 790 13.83 54.36 49.00
N ARG A 791 14.19 54.07 47.75
CA ARG A 791 15.39 53.33 47.37
C ARG A 791 16.22 54.15 46.39
N TYR A 792 17.51 54.31 46.68
CA TYR A 792 18.46 54.81 45.68
C TYR A 792 18.92 53.61 44.85
N VAL A 793 18.67 53.66 43.55
CA VAL A 793 18.93 52.57 42.62
C VAL A 793 19.97 53.02 41.58
N LEU A 794 21.05 52.26 41.48
CA LEU A 794 21.95 52.33 40.33
C LEU A 794 21.25 51.69 39.14
N ASP A 795 21.17 52.41 38.02
CA ASP A 795 20.56 51.87 36.80
C ASP A 795 21.34 50.65 36.28
N GLN A 796 22.65 50.59 36.57
CA GLN A 796 23.45 49.39 36.32
C GLN A 796 22.94 48.23 37.18
N ASP A 797 22.43 47.19 36.53
CA ASP A 797 21.86 45.98 37.14
C ASP A 797 20.70 46.21 38.12
N ASN A 798 20.07 47.39 38.13
CA ASN A 798 19.04 47.81 39.09
C ASN A 798 19.47 47.63 40.56
N LEU A 799 20.75 47.87 40.87
CA LEU A 799 21.29 47.64 42.20
C LEU A 799 20.81 48.71 43.20
N VAL A 800 20.12 48.28 44.25
CA VAL A 800 19.74 49.15 45.37
C VAL A 800 20.94 49.35 46.30
N ILE A 801 21.37 50.60 46.49
CA ILE A 801 22.53 50.93 47.34
C ILE A 801 22.17 51.75 48.59
N ALA A 802 20.92 52.19 48.71
CA ALA A 802 20.37 52.81 49.93
C ALA A 802 18.85 52.63 50.00
N THR A 803 18.33 52.40 51.21
CA THR A 803 16.89 52.25 51.47
C THR A 803 16.50 53.04 52.72
N VAL A 804 15.40 53.79 52.67
CA VAL A 804 14.86 54.56 53.81
C VAL A 804 13.34 54.39 53.89
N PRO A 805 12.75 54.10 55.07
CA PRO A 805 11.31 53.93 55.23
C PRO A 805 10.55 55.27 55.11
N LEU A 806 9.29 55.20 54.66
CA LEU A 806 8.37 56.32 54.52
C LEU A 806 6.92 55.83 54.73
N THR A 807 6.16 56.51 55.59
CA THR A 807 4.72 56.21 55.77
C THR A 807 3.87 57.09 54.86
N VAL A 808 3.09 56.46 53.98
CA VAL A 808 2.12 57.17 53.13
C VAL A 808 0.78 57.26 53.86
N THR A 809 0.32 58.48 54.14
CA THR A 809 -0.91 58.76 54.90
C THR A 809 -2.09 59.03 53.97
N ASP A 810 -3.29 58.64 54.37
CA ASP A 810 -4.49 58.91 53.57
C ASP A 810 -4.92 60.38 53.63
N VAL A 811 -5.73 60.82 52.65
CA VAL A 811 -6.29 62.17 52.57
C VAL A 811 -7.81 62.08 52.48
N THR A 812 -8.54 62.90 53.23
CA THR A 812 -10.00 63.01 53.13
C THR A 812 -10.40 64.14 52.20
N VAL A 813 -11.37 63.91 51.30
CA VAL A 813 -11.88 64.93 50.39
C VAL A 813 -13.37 65.14 50.62
N THR A 814 -13.84 66.38 50.60
CA THR A 814 -15.27 66.71 50.63
C THR A 814 -15.65 67.56 49.41
N LEU A 815 -16.81 67.26 48.82
CA LEU A 815 -17.45 68.05 47.77
C LEU A 815 -18.63 68.79 48.40
N ASN A 816 -18.72 70.11 48.15
CA ASN A 816 -19.78 70.97 48.70
C ASN A 816 -20.59 71.61 47.55
N ALA A 817 -21.01 70.81 46.57
CA ALA A 817 -21.84 71.28 45.48
C ALA A 817 -23.30 71.52 45.94
N PRO A 818 -24.09 72.35 45.23
CA PRO A 818 -25.55 72.37 45.42
C PRO A 818 -26.16 70.98 45.14
N ALA A 819 -27.36 70.70 45.65
CA ALA A 819 -28.03 69.40 45.43
C ALA A 819 -28.54 69.22 43.99
N SER A 820 -28.73 70.31 43.24
CA SER A 820 -29.21 70.28 41.86
C SER A 820 -28.79 71.51 41.05
N GLY A 821 -28.92 71.42 39.73
CA GLY A 821 -28.67 72.52 38.79
C GLY A 821 -29.24 72.28 37.40
N ALA A 822 -29.44 73.34 36.61
CA ALA A 822 -30.06 73.24 35.28
C ALA A 822 -29.10 72.69 34.21
N ALA A 823 -29.64 71.89 33.29
CA ALA A 823 -28.90 71.28 32.18
C ALA A 823 -28.07 72.30 31.38
N GLY A 824 -26.85 71.92 31.02
CA GLY A 824 -25.90 72.73 30.24
C GLY A 824 -25.30 73.96 30.96
N LYS A 825 -25.72 74.27 32.20
CA LYS A 825 -25.17 75.38 33.00
C LYS A 825 -23.91 74.99 33.76
N THR A 826 -23.10 75.98 34.12
CA THR A 826 -21.91 75.79 34.96
C THR A 826 -22.26 76.02 36.42
N ILE A 827 -21.84 75.10 37.29
CA ILE A 827 -21.97 75.22 38.74
C ILE A 827 -20.61 75.38 39.40
N ALA A 828 -20.61 76.09 40.52
CA ALA A 828 -19.47 76.21 41.40
C ALA A 828 -19.47 75.05 42.41
N ILE A 829 -18.36 74.32 42.49
CA ILE A 829 -18.16 73.21 43.42
C ILE A 829 -16.98 73.55 44.34
N PRO A 830 -17.22 74.11 45.52
CA PRO A 830 -16.22 74.17 46.57
C PRO A 830 -15.85 72.75 46.99
N PHE A 831 -14.55 72.49 47.16
CA PHE A 831 -14.04 71.19 47.62
C PHE A 831 -12.83 71.38 48.53
N ASP A 832 -12.62 70.44 49.45
CA ASP A 832 -11.46 70.41 50.35
C ASP A 832 -10.60 69.17 50.05
N GLY A 833 -9.99 69.17 48.87
CA GLY A 833 -9.16 68.08 48.37
C GLY A 833 -7.71 68.50 48.11
N PRO A 834 -6.79 67.54 47.91
CA PRO A 834 -5.38 67.84 47.71
C PRO A 834 -5.12 68.70 46.46
N GLY A 835 -5.97 68.57 45.45
CA GLY A 835 -5.97 69.37 44.23
C GLY A 835 -4.66 69.29 43.46
N TYR A 836 -4.11 68.08 43.33
CA TYR A 836 -2.88 67.85 42.57
C TYR A 836 -3.10 68.14 41.08
N ALA A 837 -2.02 68.34 40.33
CA ALA A 837 -2.05 68.94 39.00
C ALA A 837 -3.00 68.26 37.99
N ARG A 838 -3.31 66.97 38.20
CA ARG A 838 -4.18 66.17 37.33
C ARG A 838 -5.46 65.68 37.99
N ASP A 839 -5.67 65.98 39.28
CA ASP A 839 -6.91 65.62 39.97
C ASP A 839 -8.10 66.34 39.31
N TYR A 840 -9.28 65.71 39.32
CA TYR A 840 -10.46 66.29 38.68
C TYR A 840 -11.76 65.95 39.42
N ILE A 841 -12.77 66.79 39.22
CA ILE A 841 -14.15 66.54 39.65
C ILE A 841 -14.97 66.24 38.41
N GLY A 842 -15.56 65.03 38.36
CA GLY A 842 -16.45 64.58 37.31
C GLY A 842 -17.91 64.54 37.75
N ILE A 843 -18.82 64.66 36.78
CA ILE A 843 -20.25 64.33 36.95
C ILE A 843 -20.61 63.19 36.00
N GLY A 844 -21.27 62.15 36.51
CA GLY A 844 -21.67 60.99 35.72
C GLY A 844 -22.82 60.22 36.36
N ALA A 845 -23.14 59.05 35.79
CA ALA A 845 -24.20 58.18 36.34
C ALA A 845 -23.87 57.75 37.79
N PRO A 846 -24.86 57.63 38.69
CA PRO A 846 -24.63 57.22 40.08
C PRO A 846 -23.83 55.93 40.21
N GLY A 847 -22.79 55.93 41.04
CA GLY A 847 -21.88 54.78 41.23
C GLY A 847 -20.84 54.60 40.11
N SER A 848 -20.94 55.32 39.00
CA SER A 848 -19.97 55.29 37.91
C SER A 848 -18.74 56.15 38.23
N VAL A 849 -17.64 55.88 37.53
CA VAL A 849 -16.44 56.75 37.46
C VAL A 849 -16.27 57.35 36.06
N SER A 850 -17.14 56.98 35.12
CA SER A 850 -17.25 57.64 33.82
C SER A 850 -17.98 58.96 34.00
N TYR A 851 -17.39 60.05 33.52
CA TYR A 851 -18.00 61.36 33.56
C TYR A 851 -18.60 61.73 32.20
N GLU A 852 -19.71 62.47 32.23
CA GLU A 852 -20.26 63.18 31.07
C GLU A 852 -19.62 64.57 30.91
N SER A 853 -19.14 65.12 32.03
CA SER A 853 -18.39 66.38 32.08
C SER A 853 -17.45 66.38 33.27
N TYR A 854 -16.33 67.08 33.18
CA TYR A 854 -15.35 67.16 34.25
C TYR A 854 -14.64 68.52 34.27
N VAL A 855 -13.97 68.81 35.38
CA VAL A 855 -13.08 69.95 35.53
C VAL A 855 -11.91 69.57 36.44
N TYR A 856 -10.71 70.05 36.13
CA TYR A 856 -9.55 69.85 37.00
C TYR A 856 -9.78 70.51 38.36
N ALA A 857 -9.44 69.78 39.41
CA ALA A 857 -9.59 70.19 40.79
C ALA A 857 -8.26 70.77 41.27
N ARG A 858 -8.15 72.09 41.35
CA ARG A 858 -6.93 72.77 41.81
C ARG A 858 -7.08 73.27 43.25
N LYS A 859 -6.10 72.97 44.10
CA LYS A 859 -6.16 73.31 45.53
C LYS A 859 -6.40 74.81 45.75
N GLY A 860 -7.39 75.13 46.58
CA GLY A 860 -7.76 76.51 46.91
C GLY A 860 -8.63 77.22 45.84
N GLU A 861 -8.94 76.55 44.73
CA GLU A 861 -9.90 77.03 43.73
C GLU A 861 -11.30 76.45 43.97
N ILE A 862 -12.32 77.15 43.49
CA ILE A 862 -13.69 76.62 43.39
C ILE A 862 -13.86 76.05 41.99
N ALA A 863 -14.07 74.74 41.88
CA ALA A 863 -14.18 74.05 40.61
C ALA A 863 -15.45 74.50 39.84
N GLN A 864 -15.28 74.92 38.59
CA GLN A 864 -16.39 75.37 37.72
C GLN A 864 -16.76 74.27 36.74
N LEU A 865 -17.76 73.46 37.09
CA LEU A 865 -18.16 72.29 36.30
C LEU A 865 -19.37 72.59 35.43
N LYS A 866 -19.26 72.36 34.11
CA LYS A 866 -20.42 72.40 33.21
C LYS A 866 -21.26 71.14 33.39
N LEU A 867 -22.55 71.29 33.68
CA LEU A 867 -23.50 70.18 33.82
C LEU A 867 -23.85 69.56 32.46
N PRO A 868 -24.20 68.26 32.43
CA PRO A 868 -24.72 67.59 31.24
C PRO A 868 -25.95 68.29 30.65
N GLU A 869 -26.17 68.10 29.35
CA GLU A 869 -27.35 68.64 28.64
C GLU A 869 -28.62 67.82 28.90
N THR A 870 -28.50 66.61 29.46
CA THR A 870 -29.62 65.68 29.71
C THR A 870 -30.06 65.75 31.17
N PRO A 871 -31.31 66.12 31.49
CA PRO A 871 -31.82 66.06 32.86
C PRO A 871 -31.88 64.64 33.42
N GLY A 872 -31.64 64.48 34.73
CA GLY A 872 -31.62 63.17 35.40
C GLY A 872 -30.90 63.17 36.74
N ASP A 873 -30.79 61.99 37.35
CA ASP A 873 -30.00 61.78 38.56
C ASP A 873 -28.56 61.42 38.19
N TYR A 874 -27.63 62.17 38.76
CA TYR A 874 -26.19 62.06 38.56
C TYR A 874 -25.46 61.97 39.90
N GLU A 875 -24.16 61.75 39.83
CA GLU A 875 -23.26 61.82 40.97
C GLU A 875 -22.01 62.60 40.59
N LEU A 876 -21.64 63.53 41.46
CA LEU A 876 -20.35 64.20 41.43
C LEU A 876 -19.32 63.33 42.14
N PHE A 877 -18.14 63.19 41.57
CA PHE A 877 -17.04 62.47 42.20
C PHE A 877 -15.72 63.21 42.03
N TYR A 878 -14.90 63.21 43.08
CA TYR A 878 -13.52 63.67 43.04
C TYR A 878 -12.63 62.47 42.69
N MET A 879 -11.85 62.59 41.63
CA MET A 879 -10.85 61.60 41.23
C MET A 879 -9.44 62.12 41.51
N MET A 880 -8.66 61.33 42.25
CA MET A 880 -7.21 61.46 42.29
C MET A 880 -6.64 60.74 41.08
N ASP A 881 -5.90 61.46 40.24
CA ASP A 881 -5.34 60.91 38.99
C ASP A 881 -4.38 59.76 39.28
N GLU A 882 -3.53 59.96 40.29
CA GLU A 882 -2.60 58.93 40.76
C GLU A 882 -3.37 57.72 41.29
N GLY A 883 -3.16 56.58 40.62
CA GLY A 883 -3.87 55.32 40.90
C GLY A 883 -5.37 55.32 40.57
N ASN A 884 -5.90 56.35 39.89
CA ASN A 884 -7.31 56.47 39.47
C ASN A 884 -8.31 56.22 40.62
N ARG A 885 -8.05 56.84 41.78
CA ARG A 885 -8.78 56.59 43.03
C ARG A 885 -9.87 57.63 43.26
N VAL A 886 -11.11 57.18 43.42
CA VAL A 886 -12.23 58.06 43.82
C VAL A 886 -12.11 58.42 45.30
N MET A 887 -11.98 59.71 45.59
CA MET A 887 -11.75 60.20 46.96
C MET A 887 -13.03 60.69 47.65
N ALA A 888 -14.01 61.16 46.87
CA ALA A 888 -15.29 61.65 47.38
C ALA A 888 -16.40 61.46 46.35
N ARG A 889 -17.64 61.27 46.81
CA ARG A 889 -18.85 61.22 45.98
C ARG A 889 -19.94 62.10 46.60
N GLN A 890 -20.75 62.73 45.77
CA GLN A 890 -21.91 63.53 46.18
C GLN A 890 -23.06 63.35 45.16
N PRO A 891 -24.24 62.85 45.57
CA PRO A 891 -25.42 62.78 44.69
C PRO A 891 -25.82 64.17 44.17
N PHE A 892 -26.26 64.24 42.91
CA PHE A 892 -26.59 65.50 42.25
C PHE A 892 -27.71 65.33 41.21
N THR A 893 -28.73 66.19 41.20
CA THR A 893 -29.82 66.12 40.20
C THR A 893 -29.70 67.23 39.15
N VAL A 894 -29.65 66.87 37.86
CA VAL A 894 -29.70 67.84 36.76
C VAL A 894 -31.15 68.06 36.36
N THR A 895 -31.63 69.30 36.49
CA THR A 895 -33.01 69.67 36.15
C THR A 895 -33.11 70.18 34.71
N PRO A 896 -34.30 70.12 34.08
CA PRO A 896 -34.55 70.71 32.76
C PRO A 896 -34.20 72.19 32.66
#